data_AF-A0A1V9X9C6-F1
#
_entry.id   AF-A0A1V9X9C6-F1
#
_cell.length_a   1.000
_cell.length_b   1.000
_cell.length_c   1.000
_cell.angle_alpha   90.00
_cell.angle_beta   90.00
_cell.angle_gamma   90.00
#
_symmetry.space_group_name_H-M   'P 1'
#
loop_
_entity.id
_entity.type
_entity.pdbx_description
1 polymer ?
#
loop_
_entity_poly.entity_id
_entity_poly.type
_entity_poly.pdbx_seq_one_letter_code
_entity_poly.pdbx_strand_id
1 'polypeptide(L)'
;MSASTVLSWKVAPYKDLQRPDYRPALTLVGAGHPLAGNVSPLKSKVAPQSSEEKSQDEGPLLAGPLSASSTGHSEVMWDPLSAFADQELEDSFAKQRVCLEEDTPMGDIWPSKKAGILSRFGSGVERLSLASSYLSGEMPSPISSSSRHEQLDSFEEGSIKELRNLSVQEYTQRLLELKSAMVAAWNRDEKVNALKMVIQCSKLLVDADSSVRFYPAKFVLITDIVDLFGELVFERLHAKHRESQDGAAETARNWFYKIASIRELIPRFYVEACILESYRFLDPKGAQMQKTLLRLAKTITGIGDPLVAAYARCYLTRIGSRVAPNSREHLSELMFGLLVTYGQLESSIVEERLKSDLVDLPSYYALFMPALEFLLQWVTQTASDKQLGDLLNKCTQRNSALLLNALLTAMRPQFVAQRAELIVEKVNEADTVTAPRGQLYRSLGLCLMVEDPPEGVRVKVLNQVWKHVARFKNSADYMSCAEVWVDYVCRHMDFADINTFIAVTIKQMNVDRAYERHQSQLYAIIDRIASNVQDLVSLFNMDRLLPLLDLIQKEPYKTDACRSLLDTFTRRQKDSTCEAVLVSSLMHVSKTMLSSVTALTLDDSRRSLASLVCGFINRIEYPDDVEAQLSFFIDARACLGTLDDVLIHLVHAVNRLAVRLQTASRGRHSRKSVAQAKACLAYGIVTIPSVYNSTMRFKLYLETAIVALKYQCHAHADACYKAALDSISTISERDLYSCVASLLGQLVYSPDDPREDPLSLVTTLLEAIDQYPFDAHIDVKPRLWLATLRVISRMATPWAEDVQIDCNDSLYGGDQRYVEAVEVQASSILAKIIDYVALLRDSKLFERQAALLVELLYTLASHGAASVPGPSQALIVKLWSLTRATNVVPLDTLASLRSYIARRANNTDVLSRLT
;
A
#
# COMPACT_ATOMS: atom_id res chain seq x y z
N MET A 1 -1.12 -1.29 -33.27
CA MET A 1 -0.31 -2.50 -33.47
C MET A 1 -1.22 -3.59 -34.01
N SER A 2 -0.78 -4.24 -35.10
CA SER A 2 -1.54 -5.14 -35.97
C SER A 2 -2.18 -6.32 -35.24
N ALA A 3 -3.51 -6.29 -35.09
CA ALA A 3 -4.28 -7.47 -34.72
C ALA A 3 -4.63 -8.24 -35.99
N SER A 4 -3.71 -9.05 -36.48
CA SER A 4 -4.06 -10.20 -37.30
C SER A 4 -4.81 -11.19 -36.41
N THR A 5 -6.12 -11.02 -36.28
CA THR A 5 -7.00 -12.12 -35.90
C THR A 5 -6.88 -13.19 -36.97
N VAL A 6 -5.92 -14.09 -36.80
CA VAL A 6 -5.91 -15.39 -37.47
C VAL A 6 -7.28 -15.99 -37.17
N LEU A 7 -8.15 -16.05 -38.18
CA LEU A 7 -9.40 -16.80 -38.15
C LEU A 7 -9.02 -18.24 -37.82
N SER A 8 -9.03 -18.60 -36.53
CA SER A 8 -8.71 -19.96 -36.15
C SER A 8 -9.88 -20.82 -36.61
N TRP A 9 -9.64 -21.71 -37.57
CA TRP A 9 -10.55 -22.80 -37.93
C TRP A 9 -10.72 -23.82 -36.79
N LYS A 10 -10.36 -23.45 -35.54
CA LYS A 10 -10.61 -24.23 -34.34
C LYS A 10 -12.12 -24.36 -34.18
N VAL A 11 -12.60 -25.52 -34.61
CA VAL A 11 -13.88 -26.09 -34.21
C VAL A 11 -14.02 -25.88 -32.70
N ALA A 12 -15.00 -25.09 -32.26
CA ALA A 12 -15.34 -25.01 -30.85
C ALA A 12 -15.49 -26.45 -30.33
N PRO A 13 -14.85 -26.84 -29.20
CA PRO A 13 -14.96 -28.19 -28.69
C PRO A 13 -16.40 -28.41 -28.20
N TYR A 14 -17.30 -28.79 -29.09
CA TYR A 14 -18.65 -29.25 -28.78
C TYR A 14 -18.52 -30.64 -28.13
N LYS A 15 -18.06 -30.68 -26.88
CA LYS A 15 -17.85 -31.93 -26.13
C LYS A 15 -19.16 -32.67 -25.83
N ASP A 16 -20.30 -31.97 -25.83
CA ASP A 16 -21.59 -32.54 -25.38
C ASP A 16 -22.50 -33.07 -26.49
N LEU A 17 -22.03 -33.14 -27.75
CA LEU A 17 -22.88 -33.54 -28.90
C LEU A 17 -22.52 -34.93 -29.47
N GLN A 18 -21.94 -35.82 -28.66
CA GLN A 18 -21.54 -37.17 -29.09
C GLN A 18 -22.71 -38.13 -29.37
N ARG A 19 -23.94 -37.83 -28.89
CA ARG A 19 -25.16 -38.55 -29.27
C ARG A 19 -26.05 -37.67 -30.17
N PRO A 20 -26.67 -38.22 -31.22
CA PRO A 20 -27.71 -37.50 -31.95
C PRO A 20 -28.86 -37.22 -30.98
N ASP A 21 -29.18 -35.94 -30.78
CA ASP A 21 -30.27 -35.49 -29.92
C ASP A 21 -31.57 -35.70 -30.71
N TYR A 22 -31.98 -36.97 -30.88
CA TYR A 22 -33.25 -37.35 -31.50
C TYR A 22 -34.39 -37.04 -30.52
N ARG A 23 -34.70 -35.75 -30.37
CA ARG A 23 -35.86 -35.32 -29.60
C ARG A 23 -37.08 -35.27 -30.52
N PRO A 24 -38.24 -35.81 -30.09
CA PRO A 24 -39.47 -35.76 -30.88
C PRO A 24 -39.90 -34.31 -31.11
N ALA A 25 -40.71 -34.03 -32.15
CA ALA A 25 -41.32 -32.72 -32.31
C ALA A 25 -42.25 -32.39 -31.13
N LEU A 26 -42.53 -31.10 -30.90
CA LEU A 26 -43.51 -30.68 -29.90
C LEU A 26 -44.85 -31.39 -30.14
N THR A 27 -45.34 -32.11 -29.13
CA THR A 27 -46.63 -32.81 -29.18
C THR A 27 -47.75 -31.91 -28.70
N LEU A 28 -48.90 -31.95 -29.39
CA LEU A 28 -50.08 -31.18 -29.03
C LEU A 28 -50.56 -31.58 -27.62
N VAL A 29 -50.68 -30.62 -26.70
CA VAL A 29 -51.15 -30.93 -25.34
C VAL A 29 -52.66 -31.16 -25.35
N GLY A 30 -53.10 -32.21 -24.66
CA GLY A 30 -54.50 -32.66 -24.63
C GLY A 30 -55.48 -31.65 -24.00
N ALA A 31 -56.78 -31.94 -24.11
CA ALA A 31 -57.92 -31.06 -23.81
C ALA A 31 -58.02 -30.46 -22.38
N GLY A 32 -57.10 -30.80 -21.48
CA GLY A 32 -56.99 -30.22 -20.12
C GLY A 32 -55.95 -29.08 -19.99
N HIS A 33 -55.33 -28.65 -21.08
CA HIS A 33 -54.26 -27.64 -21.08
C HIS A 33 -54.78 -26.20 -20.85
N PRO A 34 -54.10 -25.31 -20.10
CA PRO A 34 -54.55 -23.95 -19.79
C PRO A 34 -54.82 -23.05 -21.02
N LEU A 35 -54.26 -23.39 -22.19
CA LEU A 35 -54.55 -22.70 -23.46
C LEU A 35 -55.62 -23.37 -24.34
N ALA A 36 -56.07 -24.59 -24.01
CA ALA A 36 -57.03 -25.35 -24.82
C ALA A 36 -58.45 -24.73 -24.84
N GLY A 37 -58.72 -23.72 -24.01
CA GLY A 37 -60.02 -23.03 -23.92
C GLY A 37 -60.08 -21.62 -24.53
N ASN A 38 -58.96 -21.02 -24.95
CA ASN A 38 -58.94 -19.63 -25.42
C ASN A 38 -59.09 -19.53 -26.95
N VAL A 39 -60.21 -20.04 -27.45
CA VAL A 39 -60.75 -19.66 -28.76
C VAL A 39 -62.14 -19.06 -28.53
N SER A 40 -62.19 -17.73 -28.41
CA SER A 40 -63.32 -16.77 -28.65
C SER A 40 -63.51 -15.73 -27.52
N PRO A 41 -63.99 -14.50 -27.82
CA PRO A 41 -63.69 -13.29 -27.02
C PRO A 41 -64.67 -13.01 -25.87
N LEU A 42 -64.14 -12.41 -24.80
CA LEU A 42 -64.81 -11.59 -23.77
C LEU A 42 -66.09 -12.14 -23.09
N LYS A 43 -65.97 -12.59 -21.83
CA LYS A 43 -66.57 -11.90 -20.64
C LYS A 43 -66.42 -12.73 -19.35
N SER A 44 -65.76 -12.09 -18.39
CA SER A 44 -66.06 -12.03 -16.95
C SER A 44 -66.30 -13.30 -16.10
N LYS A 45 -65.49 -13.33 -15.02
CA LYS A 45 -65.83 -13.60 -13.61
C LYS A 45 -65.58 -15.02 -13.05
N VAL A 46 -64.66 -15.00 -12.07
CA VAL A 46 -64.80 -15.48 -10.69
C VAL A 46 -64.49 -16.96 -10.43
N ALA A 47 -63.43 -17.15 -9.64
CA ALA A 47 -63.00 -18.31 -8.85
C ALA A 47 -64.13 -18.79 -7.88
N PRO A 48 -63.99 -19.82 -7.01
CA PRO A 48 -62.74 -20.46 -6.55
C PRO A 48 -62.82 -21.96 -6.12
N GLN A 49 -61.68 -22.45 -5.64
CA GLN A 49 -61.47 -23.35 -4.48
C GLN A 49 -62.03 -24.78 -4.50
N SER A 50 -61.12 -25.76 -4.30
CA SER A 50 -61.05 -26.67 -3.13
C SER A 50 -60.00 -27.75 -3.40
N SER A 51 -58.93 -27.80 -2.60
CA SER A 51 -58.67 -28.76 -1.48
C SER A 51 -58.05 -30.07 -2.00
N GLU A 52 -56.78 -30.36 -1.66
CA GLU A 52 -56.39 -31.35 -0.62
C GLU A 52 -56.72 -32.79 -1.09
N GLU A 53 -55.87 -33.81 -1.01
CA GLU A 53 -54.77 -34.12 -0.13
C GLU A 53 -54.09 -35.42 -0.63
N LYS A 54 -52.81 -35.57 -0.26
CA LYS A 54 -52.06 -36.80 0.10
C LYS A 54 -52.53 -38.20 -0.38
N SER A 55 -51.54 -38.98 -0.84
CA SER A 55 -51.01 -40.19 -0.15
C SER A 55 -49.93 -40.82 -1.05
N GLN A 56 -48.67 -40.93 -0.61
CA GLN A 56 -48.10 -42.13 0.02
C GLN A 56 -48.43 -43.42 -0.74
N ASP A 57 -47.42 -44.07 -1.33
CA ASP A 57 -46.99 -45.34 -0.75
C ASP A 57 -45.56 -45.74 -1.16
N GLU A 58 -44.90 -46.42 -0.22
CA GLU A 58 -43.53 -46.89 -0.29
C GLU A 58 -43.41 -48.26 -0.98
N GLY A 59 -42.28 -48.42 -1.68
CA GLY A 59 -41.44 -49.63 -1.57
C GLY A 59 -41.40 -50.59 -2.77
N PRO A 60 -40.52 -51.61 -2.74
CA PRO A 60 -39.10 -51.46 -2.40
C PRO A 60 -38.16 -52.41 -3.21
N LEU A 61 -36.85 -52.30 -2.94
CA LEU A 61 -35.76 -53.30 -3.08
C LEU A 61 -35.21 -53.70 -4.47
N LEU A 62 -33.90 -53.51 -4.67
CA LEU A 62 -32.90 -54.60 -4.61
C LEU A 62 -31.45 -54.07 -4.63
N ALA A 63 -30.55 -54.88 -4.07
CA ALA A 63 -29.28 -54.53 -3.44
C ALA A 63 -28.03 -54.67 -4.32
N GLY A 64 -26.90 -54.12 -3.83
CA GLY A 64 -25.53 -54.41 -4.29
C GLY A 64 -24.47 -53.92 -3.28
N PRO A 65 -23.50 -54.76 -2.82
CA PRO A 65 -22.49 -54.43 -1.81
C PRO A 65 -21.14 -54.03 -2.43
N LEU A 66 -20.20 -53.47 -1.64
CA LEU A 66 -18.74 -53.76 -1.65
C LEU A 66 -17.94 -52.87 -0.67
N SER A 67 -16.79 -53.38 -0.22
CA SER A 67 -15.96 -52.91 0.89
C SER A 67 -14.49 -52.62 0.50
N ALA A 68 -13.90 -51.59 1.15
CA ALA A 68 -12.51 -51.44 1.66
C ALA A 68 -11.25 -51.21 0.77
N SER A 69 -10.30 -50.46 1.40
CA SER A 69 -8.92 -50.05 1.04
C SER A 69 -8.79 -48.76 0.17
N SER A 70 -7.87 -47.80 0.37
CA SER A 70 -6.55 -47.76 1.03
C SER A 70 -6.12 -46.30 1.39
N THR A 71 -5.00 -46.24 2.13
CA THR A 71 -4.31 -45.14 2.86
C THR A 71 -3.51 -44.12 2.04
N GLY A 72 -3.18 -42.95 2.64
CA GLY A 72 -1.92 -42.23 2.34
C GLY A 72 -1.84 -40.74 2.70
N HIS A 73 -1.33 -40.41 3.89
CA HIS A 73 -0.72 -39.12 4.24
C HIS A 73 0.75 -39.09 3.78
N SER A 74 1.27 -37.95 3.34
CA SER A 74 2.69 -37.76 3.03
C SER A 74 3.31 -36.69 3.95
N GLU A 75 4.12 -37.15 4.89
CA GLU A 75 5.11 -36.38 5.65
C GLU A 75 6.49 -36.38 4.96
N VAL A 76 7.28 -35.39 5.39
CA VAL A 76 8.67 -35.07 5.09
C VAL A 76 9.63 -36.22 5.43
N MET A 77 10.65 -36.46 4.60
CA MET A 77 11.83 -37.25 4.99
C MET A 77 13.11 -36.63 4.43
N TRP A 78 14.05 -36.38 5.35
CA TRP A 78 15.46 -36.09 5.11
C TRP A 78 16.22 -37.37 4.68
N ASP A 79 17.17 -37.26 3.75
CA ASP A 79 18.11 -38.33 3.40
C ASP A 79 19.53 -37.99 3.94
N PRO A 80 20.12 -38.83 4.80
CA PRO A 80 21.40 -38.60 5.45
C PRO A 80 22.53 -39.44 4.83
N LEU A 81 22.91 -39.22 3.56
CA LEU A 81 23.98 -40.01 2.91
C LEU A 81 24.72 -39.34 1.72
N SER A 82 24.94 -38.02 1.77
CA SER A 82 25.82 -37.34 0.79
C SER A 82 26.99 -36.59 1.44
N ALA A 83 27.49 -37.13 2.55
CA ALA A 83 28.80 -36.79 3.09
C ALA A 83 29.82 -37.83 2.60
N PHE A 84 30.95 -37.35 2.08
CA PHE A 84 32.15 -38.09 1.63
C PHE A 84 32.16 -38.62 0.19
N ALA A 85 32.48 -37.74 -0.75
CA ALA A 85 33.27 -38.08 -1.93
C ALA A 85 34.04 -36.84 -2.45
N ASP A 86 35.35 -36.88 -2.20
CA ASP A 86 36.50 -36.38 -2.98
C ASP A 86 36.79 -34.88 -3.18
N GLN A 87 37.93 -34.49 -2.61
CA GLN A 87 38.77 -33.31 -2.92
C GLN A 87 39.57 -33.53 -4.21
N GLU A 88 39.81 -32.47 -4.99
CA GLU A 88 41.10 -32.23 -5.65
C GLU A 88 41.26 -30.74 -6.05
N LEU A 89 42.52 -30.26 -6.02
CA LEU A 89 42.98 -28.87 -6.08
C LEU A 89 43.12 -28.33 -7.53
N GLU A 90 42.84 -27.04 -7.76
CA GLU A 90 43.80 -25.98 -8.21
C GLU A 90 43.12 -24.72 -8.80
N ASP A 91 43.66 -23.56 -8.38
CA ASP A 91 43.75 -22.22 -8.99
C ASP A 91 42.57 -21.53 -9.70
N SER A 92 42.03 -20.50 -9.02
CA SER A 92 41.80 -19.20 -9.66
C SER A 92 41.85 -18.04 -8.66
N PHE A 93 42.92 -17.26 -8.73
CA PHE A 93 43.05 -15.94 -8.11
C PHE A 93 42.06 -14.96 -8.76
N ALA A 94 40.97 -14.59 -8.08
CA ALA A 94 40.39 -13.22 -8.06
C ALA A 94 39.03 -13.15 -7.34
N LYS A 95 38.93 -12.20 -6.38
CA LYS A 95 37.70 -11.57 -5.85
C LYS A 95 36.69 -12.47 -5.12
N GLN A 96 36.87 -12.64 -3.81
CA GLN A 96 35.79 -12.45 -2.83
C GLN A 96 36.35 -12.39 -1.40
N ARG A 97 36.21 -11.24 -0.73
CA ARG A 97 36.37 -11.15 0.73
C ARG A 97 35.20 -11.92 1.35
N VAL A 98 35.45 -13.14 1.82
CA VAL A 98 34.55 -13.84 2.72
C VAL A 98 34.77 -13.27 4.12
N CYS A 99 33.67 -12.81 4.72
CA CYS A 99 33.60 -12.39 6.12
C CYS A 99 33.82 -13.60 7.01
N LEU A 100 34.89 -13.56 7.80
CA LEU A 100 34.92 -14.27 9.07
C LEU A 100 34.04 -13.44 10.03
N GLU A 101 33.07 -14.09 10.67
CA GLU A 101 32.29 -13.52 11.77
C GLU A 101 33.23 -13.23 12.95
N GLU A 102 33.85 -12.07 12.93
CA GLU A 102 34.26 -11.35 14.13
C GLU A 102 33.09 -10.42 14.53
N ASP A 103 32.72 -10.41 15.80
CA ASP A 103 31.74 -9.50 16.40
C ASP A 103 31.90 -8.08 15.82
N THR A 104 30.95 -7.67 14.99
CA THR A 104 31.05 -6.41 14.25
C THR A 104 30.88 -5.25 15.23
N PRO A 105 31.91 -4.41 15.49
CA PRO A 105 31.65 -3.12 16.12
C PRO A 105 31.01 -2.25 15.05
N MET A 106 29.70 -2.05 15.17
CA MET A 106 28.84 -1.01 14.59
C MET A 106 29.39 -0.24 13.37
N GLY A 107 28.67 -0.31 12.23
CA GLY A 107 28.93 0.56 11.09
C GLY A 107 29.00 2.05 11.48
N ASP A 108 29.82 2.82 10.77
CA ASP A 108 30.10 4.21 11.10
C ASP A 108 28.81 5.05 11.13
N ILE A 109 28.38 5.45 12.34
CA ILE A 109 27.18 6.27 12.60
C ILE A 109 27.43 7.74 12.21
N TRP A 110 28.71 8.14 12.14
CA TRP A 110 29.13 9.51 11.94
C TRP A 110 28.62 10.15 10.64
N PRO A 111 28.60 9.48 9.47
CA PRO A 111 28.11 10.08 8.22
C PRO A 111 26.64 10.53 8.31
N SER A 112 25.78 9.74 8.97
CA SER A 112 24.38 10.09 9.19
C SER A 112 24.24 11.31 10.12
N LYS A 113 24.98 11.33 11.23
CA LYS A 113 25.00 12.48 12.16
C LYS A 113 25.56 13.73 11.53
N LYS A 114 26.62 13.60 10.72
CA LYS A 114 27.20 14.69 9.93
C LYS A 114 26.18 15.31 8.98
N ALA A 115 25.44 14.48 8.22
CA ALA A 115 24.38 14.97 7.34
C ALA A 115 23.30 15.71 8.13
N GLY A 116 22.90 15.18 9.30
CA GLY A 116 21.96 15.84 10.21
C GLY A 116 22.44 17.21 10.70
N ILE A 117 23.69 17.30 11.16
CA ILE A 117 24.30 18.56 11.62
C ILE A 117 24.35 19.59 10.49
N LEU A 118 24.78 19.20 9.29
CA LEU A 118 24.86 20.11 8.14
C LEU A 118 23.47 20.57 7.67
N SER A 119 22.46 19.70 7.71
CA SER A 119 21.08 20.09 7.35
C SER A 119 20.49 21.10 8.34
N ARG A 120 20.80 20.96 9.64
CA ARG A 120 20.21 21.79 10.70
C ARG A 120 20.96 23.10 10.92
N PHE A 121 22.29 23.09 10.76
CA PHE A 121 23.16 24.22 11.09
C PHE A 121 23.94 24.79 9.89
N GLY A 122 23.82 24.18 8.70
CA GLY A 122 24.56 24.58 7.49
C GLY A 122 23.79 25.40 6.47
N SER A 123 22.50 25.69 6.67
CA SER A 123 21.64 26.36 5.67
C SER A 123 21.25 27.82 5.99
N GLY A 124 21.95 28.49 6.91
CA GLY A 124 21.65 29.88 7.28
C GLY A 124 22.14 30.93 6.26
N VAL A 125 21.28 31.91 5.95
CA VAL A 125 21.59 33.10 5.10
C VAL A 125 22.17 34.27 5.93
N GLU A 126 22.29 34.11 7.24
CA GLU A 126 22.78 35.17 8.13
C GLU A 126 24.28 35.42 7.94
N ARG A 127 24.67 36.68 7.73
CA ARG A 127 26.08 37.10 7.71
C ARG A 127 26.71 36.78 9.07
N LEU A 128 27.91 36.17 9.06
CA LEU A 128 28.61 35.66 10.25
C LEU A 128 29.06 36.75 11.26
N SER A 129 28.64 38.01 11.10
CA SER A 129 29.06 39.15 11.92
C SER A 129 28.03 40.28 11.80
N LEU A 130 27.23 40.51 12.83
CA LEU A 130 26.35 41.70 12.92
C LEU A 130 26.56 42.56 14.17
N ALA A 131 27.49 42.21 15.07
CA ALA A 131 27.55 42.89 16.38
C ALA A 131 28.75 43.84 16.62
N SER A 132 29.78 43.92 15.77
CA SER A 132 30.98 44.72 16.12
C SER A 132 31.30 45.92 15.23
N SER A 133 30.55 46.18 14.15
CA SER A 133 30.92 47.26 13.21
C SER A 133 30.32 48.63 13.53
N TYR A 134 29.40 48.76 14.51
CA TYR A 134 28.62 49.99 14.71
C TYR A 134 28.97 50.81 15.96
N LEU A 135 29.89 50.39 16.84
CA LEU A 135 30.11 51.08 18.13
C LEU A 135 31.55 51.46 18.51
N SER A 136 32.57 51.10 17.73
CA SER A 136 33.96 51.47 18.07
C SER A 136 34.59 52.32 16.97
N GLY A 137 34.40 53.64 17.07
CA GLY A 137 35.11 54.60 16.25
C GLY A 137 36.51 54.86 16.80
N GLU A 138 37.51 54.12 16.33
CA GLU A 138 38.91 54.51 16.49
C GLU A 138 39.65 54.39 15.15
N MET A 139 40.29 55.51 14.77
CA MET A 139 41.11 55.66 13.57
C MET A 139 42.44 54.90 13.72
N PRO A 140 42.97 54.25 12.66
CA PRO A 140 44.27 53.60 12.73
C PRO A 140 45.41 54.63 12.68
N SER A 141 46.30 54.60 13.69
CA SER A 141 47.57 55.35 13.73
C SER A 141 48.69 54.65 12.93
N PRO A 142 49.70 55.40 12.41
CA PRO A 142 50.66 54.88 11.44
C PRO A 142 51.81 54.09 12.09
N ILE A 143 52.35 53.18 11.28
CA ILE A 143 53.40 52.19 11.56
C ILE A 143 54.75 52.87 11.85
N SER A 144 55.40 52.53 12.98
CA SER A 144 56.83 52.78 13.22
C SER A 144 57.65 51.51 13.05
N SER A 145 58.76 51.64 12.32
CA SER A 145 59.70 50.61 11.89
C SER A 145 60.45 49.89 13.03
N SER A 146 60.46 48.55 13.03
CA SER A 146 61.57 47.77 13.61
C SER A 146 61.73 46.37 12.96
N SER A 147 62.99 46.08 12.61
CA SER A 147 63.67 44.77 12.38
C SER A 147 63.04 43.63 11.55
N ARG A 148 63.77 43.29 10.47
CA ARG A 148 63.61 42.25 9.43
C ARG A 148 63.43 40.76 9.85
N HIS A 149 63.07 40.43 11.10
CA HIS A 149 62.74 39.04 11.48
C HIS A 149 61.26 38.80 11.81
N GLU A 150 60.43 39.84 11.93
CA GLU A 150 58.98 39.71 12.13
C GLU A 150 58.16 39.67 10.81
N GLN A 151 58.82 39.72 9.65
CA GLN A 151 58.15 39.77 8.35
C GLN A 151 57.72 38.42 7.75
N LEU A 152 57.85 37.31 8.50
CA LEU A 152 57.27 36.01 8.11
C LEU A 152 55.97 35.66 8.84
N ASP A 153 55.68 36.30 9.98
CA ASP A 153 54.41 36.10 10.70
C ASP A 153 53.31 37.05 10.23
N SER A 154 53.66 38.16 9.55
CA SER A 154 52.69 39.19 9.14
C SER A 154 51.81 38.82 7.94
N PHE A 155 52.16 37.78 7.16
CA PHE A 155 51.32 37.28 6.06
C PHE A 155 50.23 36.29 6.54
N GLU A 156 50.33 35.74 7.77
CA GLU A 156 49.45 34.66 8.26
C GLU A 156 48.26 35.17 9.09
N GLU A 157 48.32 36.33 9.75
CA GLU A 157 47.21 36.87 10.56
C GLU A 157 46.12 37.61 9.75
N GLY A 158 46.47 38.16 8.58
CA GLY A 158 45.52 38.90 7.72
C GLY A 158 44.44 38.01 7.10
N SER A 159 44.82 36.80 6.68
CA SER A 159 43.92 35.84 6.00
C SER A 159 42.91 35.17 6.94
N ILE A 160 43.21 35.09 8.25
CA ILE A 160 42.27 34.59 9.28
C ILE A 160 41.21 35.66 9.62
N LYS A 161 41.54 36.95 9.55
CA LYS A 161 40.59 38.05 9.78
C LYS A 161 39.57 38.22 8.64
N GLU A 162 39.96 37.94 7.40
CA GLU A 162 39.06 38.00 6.21
C GLU A 162 37.93 36.95 6.26
N LEU A 163 38.14 35.82 6.94
CA LEU A 163 37.14 34.75 7.12
C LEU A 163 36.01 35.09 8.10
N ARG A 164 36.11 36.19 8.86
CA ARG A 164 35.15 36.55 9.92
C ARG A 164 33.85 37.19 9.43
N ASN A 165 33.82 37.69 8.18
CA ASN A 165 32.68 38.41 7.61
C ASN A 165 32.02 37.74 6.40
N LEU A 166 32.33 36.45 6.14
CA LEU A 166 31.80 35.70 5.00
C LEU A 166 30.39 35.16 5.28
N SER A 167 29.64 34.85 4.22
CA SER A 167 28.43 34.01 4.33
C SER A 167 28.80 32.54 4.58
N VAL A 168 27.85 31.73 5.04
CA VAL A 168 28.04 30.27 5.23
C VAL A 168 28.51 29.57 3.95
N GLN A 169 28.04 30.02 2.77
CA GLN A 169 28.42 29.48 1.47
C GLN A 169 29.86 29.86 1.09
N GLU A 170 30.23 31.13 1.23
CA GLU A 170 31.60 31.62 0.96
C GLU A 170 32.61 31.00 1.91
N TYR A 171 32.24 30.82 3.19
CA TYR A 171 33.06 30.13 4.17
C TYR A 171 33.32 28.66 3.79
N THR A 172 32.29 27.95 3.34
CA THR A 172 32.40 26.56 2.88
C THR A 172 33.28 26.45 1.63
N GLN A 173 33.12 27.38 0.67
CA GLN A 173 33.95 27.44 -0.53
C GLN A 173 35.42 27.68 -0.17
N ARG A 174 35.71 28.59 0.76
CA ARG A 174 37.07 28.88 1.20
C ARG A 174 37.73 27.68 1.91
N LEU A 175 36.97 26.91 2.68
CA LEU A 175 37.45 25.66 3.26
C LEU A 175 37.75 24.60 2.19
N LEU A 176 36.97 24.52 1.11
CA LEU A 176 37.26 23.62 -0.01
C LEU A 176 38.53 24.03 -0.77
N GLU A 177 38.78 25.34 -0.92
CA GLU A 177 40.03 25.86 -1.49
C GLU A 177 41.23 25.53 -0.60
N LEU A 178 41.12 25.68 0.73
CA LEU A 178 42.16 25.27 1.66
C LEU A 178 42.41 23.76 1.60
N LYS A 179 41.36 22.94 1.50
CA LYS A 179 41.48 21.49 1.31
C LYS A 179 42.24 21.15 0.02
N SER A 180 41.87 21.76 -1.12
CA SER A 180 42.52 21.47 -2.40
C SER A 180 43.99 21.93 -2.42
N ALA A 181 44.28 23.10 -1.84
CA ALA A 181 45.64 23.61 -1.71
C ALA A 181 46.51 22.73 -0.78
N MET A 182 45.94 22.20 0.31
CA MET A 182 46.64 21.25 1.20
C MET A 182 47.00 19.96 0.46
N VAL A 183 46.06 19.38 -0.30
CA VAL A 183 46.32 18.16 -1.10
C VAL A 183 47.36 18.44 -2.19
N ALA A 184 47.30 19.60 -2.85
CA ALA A 184 48.29 20.00 -3.84
C ALA A 184 49.70 20.19 -3.23
N ALA A 185 49.80 20.77 -2.03
CA ALA A 185 51.06 20.88 -1.29
C ALA A 185 51.58 19.50 -0.87
N TRP A 186 50.68 18.60 -0.45
CA TRP A 186 51.04 17.21 -0.12
C TRP A 186 51.61 16.48 -1.33
N ASN A 187 50.99 16.58 -2.50
CA ASN A 187 51.44 15.92 -3.72
C ASN A 187 52.76 16.48 -4.27
N ARG A 188 53.08 17.75 -3.96
CA ARG A 188 54.38 18.39 -4.26
C ARG A 188 55.48 18.09 -3.24
N ASP A 189 55.24 17.16 -2.32
CA ASP A 189 56.14 16.80 -1.21
C ASP A 189 56.47 17.95 -0.22
N GLU A 190 55.69 19.04 -0.25
CA GLU A 190 55.77 20.16 0.68
C GLU A 190 55.05 19.83 2.01
N LYS A 191 55.48 18.76 2.70
CA LYS A 191 54.77 18.21 3.88
C LYS A 191 54.68 19.19 5.05
N VAL A 192 55.67 20.07 5.22
CA VAL A 192 55.66 21.13 6.25
C VAL A 192 54.61 22.20 5.91
N ASN A 193 54.44 22.51 4.62
CA ASN A 193 53.42 23.45 4.16
C ASN A 193 52.01 22.86 4.37
N ALA A 194 51.80 21.59 4.02
CA ALA A 194 50.55 20.89 4.31
C ALA A 194 50.22 20.87 5.82
N LEU A 195 51.22 20.63 6.69
CA LEU A 195 51.04 20.71 8.15
C LEU A 195 50.62 22.13 8.61
N LYS A 196 51.26 23.18 8.09
CA LYS A 196 50.89 24.57 8.41
C LYS A 196 49.44 24.88 8.02
N MET A 197 48.99 24.44 6.84
CA MET A 197 47.62 24.65 6.38
C MET A 197 46.58 23.97 7.27
N VAL A 198 46.88 22.77 7.78
CA VAL A 198 45.97 22.04 8.69
C VAL A 198 45.95 22.67 10.08
N ILE A 199 47.08 23.17 10.56
CA ILE A 199 47.15 23.98 11.78
C ILE A 199 46.26 25.22 11.61
N GLN A 200 46.36 25.94 10.50
CA GLN A 200 45.51 27.10 10.19
C GLN A 200 44.02 26.74 10.16
N CYS A 201 43.64 25.62 9.54
CA CYS A 201 42.25 25.14 9.56
C CYS A 201 41.78 24.86 10.99
N SER A 202 42.62 24.23 11.82
CA SER A 202 42.28 23.88 13.21
C SER A 202 42.21 25.12 14.12
N LYS A 203 42.97 26.19 13.84
CA LYS A 203 42.87 27.47 14.55
C LYS A 203 41.49 28.11 14.42
N LEU A 204 40.80 27.88 13.30
CA LEU A 204 39.45 28.40 13.11
C LEU A 204 38.47 27.83 14.16
N LEU A 205 38.75 26.68 14.79
CA LEU A 205 37.90 26.10 15.84
C LEU A 205 38.06 26.76 17.23
N VAL A 206 39.04 27.66 17.39
CA VAL A 206 39.29 28.42 18.63
C VAL A 206 38.19 29.45 18.88
N ASP A 207 37.81 30.21 17.86
CA ASP A 207 36.82 31.28 17.96
C ASP A 207 35.40 30.72 17.75
N ALA A 208 34.64 30.59 18.85
CA ALA A 208 33.19 30.38 18.80
C ALA A 208 32.41 31.68 18.54
N ASP A 209 33.08 32.85 18.71
CA ASP A 209 32.48 34.19 18.67
C ASP A 209 32.02 34.67 17.29
N SER A 210 32.63 34.19 16.20
CA SER A 210 32.32 34.67 14.85
C SER A 210 31.04 34.06 14.25
N SER A 211 30.16 33.48 15.08
CA SER A 211 28.81 32.93 14.80
C SER A 211 28.60 31.64 15.59
N VAL A 212 28.05 31.79 16.80
CA VAL A 212 27.78 30.68 17.73
C VAL A 212 26.85 29.63 17.09
N ARG A 213 25.86 30.07 16.29
CA ARG A 213 24.87 29.18 15.62
C ARG A 213 25.48 28.29 14.53
N PHE A 214 26.54 28.74 13.86
CA PHE A 214 27.21 27.99 12.77
C PHE A 214 28.28 27.02 13.28
N TYR A 215 28.66 27.10 14.56
CA TYR A 215 29.75 26.32 15.14
C TYR A 215 29.64 24.79 14.88
N PRO A 216 28.47 24.13 15.03
CA PRO A 216 28.35 22.69 14.73
C PRO A 216 28.71 22.33 13.29
N ALA A 217 28.28 23.12 12.31
CA ALA A 217 28.58 22.89 10.90
C ALA A 217 30.04 23.21 10.57
N LYS A 218 30.56 24.31 11.12
CA LYS A 218 31.98 24.70 11.05
C LYS A 218 32.90 23.58 11.55
N PHE A 219 32.56 22.98 12.70
CA PHE A 219 33.28 21.84 13.27
C PHE A 219 33.38 20.68 12.28
N VAL A 220 32.24 20.22 11.76
CA VAL A 220 32.19 19.10 10.82
C VAL A 220 33.09 19.33 9.59
N LEU A 221 32.98 20.50 8.96
CA LEU A 221 33.73 20.83 7.75
C LEU A 221 35.25 20.88 7.99
N ILE A 222 35.68 21.45 9.12
CA ILE A 222 37.11 21.53 9.45
C ILE A 222 37.65 20.15 9.82
N THR A 223 36.90 19.36 10.60
CA THR A 223 37.34 18.02 11.00
C THR A 223 37.54 17.08 9.81
N ASP A 224 36.80 17.24 8.71
CA ASP A 224 37.03 16.48 7.47
C ASP A 224 38.41 16.77 6.85
N ILE A 225 38.86 18.03 6.90
CA ILE A 225 40.17 18.44 6.37
C ILE A 225 41.28 17.88 7.27
N VAL A 226 41.09 17.97 8.60
CA VAL A 226 42.02 17.45 9.60
C VAL A 226 42.15 15.93 9.49
N ASP A 227 41.05 15.21 9.27
CA ASP A 227 41.05 13.76 9.10
C ASP A 227 41.75 13.33 7.81
N LEU A 228 41.47 14.03 6.69
CA LEU A 228 42.15 13.78 5.42
C LEU A 228 43.67 13.92 5.55
N PHE A 229 44.13 14.93 6.30
CA PHE A 229 45.55 15.05 6.62
C PHE A 229 46.08 13.86 7.43
N GLY A 230 45.32 13.42 8.45
CA GLY A 230 45.67 12.25 9.25
C GLY A 230 45.80 10.96 8.41
N GLU A 231 44.87 10.76 7.46
CA GLU A 231 44.89 9.65 6.50
C GLU A 231 46.12 9.71 5.60
N LEU A 232 46.42 10.88 5.02
CA LEU A 232 47.62 11.08 4.18
C LEU A 232 48.92 10.77 4.94
N VAL A 233 49.01 11.20 6.20
CA VAL A 233 50.16 10.88 7.08
C VAL A 233 50.25 9.37 7.35
N PHE A 234 49.12 8.73 7.65
CA PHE A 234 49.06 7.30 7.91
C PHE A 234 49.43 6.48 6.67
N GLU A 235 48.91 6.80 5.49
CA GLU A 235 49.25 6.14 4.23
C GLU A 235 50.74 6.23 3.93
N ARG A 236 51.35 7.40 4.17
CA ARG A 236 52.80 7.58 4.00
C ARG A 236 53.60 6.71 4.96
N LEU A 237 53.19 6.64 6.23
CA LEU A 237 53.86 5.79 7.21
C LEU A 237 53.68 4.31 6.88
N HIS A 238 52.50 3.93 6.38
CA HIS A 238 52.22 2.57 5.93
C HIS A 238 53.06 2.18 4.72
N ALA A 239 53.22 3.07 3.73
CA ALA A 239 54.08 2.85 2.57
C ALA A 239 55.53 2.64 3.00
N LYS A 240 56.04 3.52 3.87
CA LYS A 240 57.39 3.38 4.44
C LYS A 240 57.58 2.13 5.30
N HIS A 241 56.55 1.71 6.03
CA HIS A 241 56.62 0.51 6.87
C HIS A 241 56.80 -0.76 6.03
N ARG A 242 56.23 -0.80 4.81
CA ARG A 242 56.48 -1.88 3.84
C ARG A 242 57.92 -1.90 3.32
N GLU A 243 58.58 -0.75 3.27
CA GLU A 243 59.98 -0.62 2.85
C GLU A 243 60.96 -0.92 3.99
N SER A 244 60.71 -0.37 5.19
CA SER A 244 61.53 -0.55 6.38
C SER A 244 60.73 -0.24 7.65
N GLN A 245 60.68 -1.20 8.58
CA GLN A 245 59.99 -1.06 9.85
C GLN A 245 60.61 0.04 10.73
N ASP A 246 61.95 0.11 10.80
CA ASP A 246 62.67 1.11 11.60
C ASP A 246 62.55 2.52 11.01
N GLY A 247 62.60 2.64 9.68
CA GLY A 247 62.44 3.91 8.98
C GLY A 247 61.03 4.52 9.13
N ALA A 248 60.00 3.67 9.23
CA ALA A 248 58.63 4.10 9.53
C ALA A 248 58.50 4.57 10.99
N ALA A 249 59.09 3.84 11.94
CA ALA A 249 59.06 4.23 13.36
C ALA A 249 59.79 5.58 13.61
N GLU A 250 60.94 5.81 12.98
CA GLU A 250 61.64 7.10 13.05
C GLU A 250 60.81 8.23 12.42
N THR A 251 60.23 7.98 11.24
CA THR A 251 59.36 8.96 10.57
C THR A 251 58.12 9.30 11.42
N ALA A 252 57.54 8.32 12.11
CA ALA A 252 56.41 8.53 13.02
C ALA A 252 56.82 9.38 14.23
N ARG A 253 57.97 9.09 14.88
CA ARG A 253 58.48 9.94 15.99
C ARG A 253 58.67 11.39 15.56
N ASN A 254 59.22 11.61 14.36
CA ASN A 254 59.40 12.96 13.81
C ASN A 254 58.07 13.72 13.63
N TRP A 255 56.99 13.04 13.22
CA TRP A 255 55.67 13.66 13.17
C TRP A 255 55.16 14.02 14.57
N PHE A 256 55.27 13.11 15.54
CA PHE A 256 54.86 13.40 16.92
C PHE A 256 55.65 14.55 17.55
N TYR A 257 56.96 14.65 17.31
CA TYR A 257 57.77 15.78 17.79
C TYR A 257 57.36 17.11 17.15
N LYS A 258 57.08 17.13 15.84
CA LYS A 258 56.61 18.33 15.14
C LYS A 258 55.22 18.78 15.59
N ILE A 259 54.37 17.86 16.01
CA ILE A 259 53.04 18.17 16.52
C ILE A 259 53.11 18.63 17.98
N ALA A 260 53.96 18.00 18.78
CA ALA A 260 54.19 18.40 20.17
C ALA A 260 54.76 19.83 20.30
N SER A 261 55.50 20.32 19.29
CA SER A 261 56.04 21.69 19.26
C SER A 261 55.02 22.78 18.91
N ILE A 262 53.78 22.43 18.57
CA ILE A 262 52.70 23.41 18.37
C ILE A 262 52.34 24.05 19.71
N ARG A 263 52.41 25.39 19.79
CA ARG A 263 52.18 26.15 21.03
C ARG A 263 50.70 26.24 21.43
N GLU A 264 49.81 26.42 20.46
CA GLU A 264 48.37 26.59 20.69
C GLU A 264 47.69 25.26 21.01
N LEU A 265 46.84 25.25 22.05
CA LEU A 265 46.23 24.02 22.57
C LEU A 265 45.29 23.34 21.56
N ILE A 266 44.37 24.10 20.97
CA ILE A 266 43.31 23.56 20.09
C ILE A 266 43.89 22.97 18.79
N PRO A 267 44.71 23.70 18.01
CA PRO A 267 45.35 23.13 16.82
C PRO A 267 46.20 21.91 17.14
N ARG A 268 46.96 21.95 18.24
CA ARG A 268 47.75 20.79 18.68
C ARG A 268 46.85 19.60 18.99
N PHE A 269 45.75 19.80 19.71
CA PHE A 269 44.81 18.74 20.08
C PHE A 269 44.22 18.05 18.83
N TYR A 270 43.69 18.80 17.87
CA TYR A 270 43.06 18.21 16.67
C TYR A 270 44.07 17.48 15.78
N VAL A 271 45.23 18.09 15.54
CA VAL A 271 46.29 17.48 14.71
C VAL A 271 46.92 16.27 15.40
N GLU A 272 47.10 16.30 16.72
CA GLU A 272 47.59 15.14 17.46
C GLU A 272 46.56 14.01 17.48
N ALA A 273 45.28 14.34 17.66
CA ALA A 273 44.20 13.38 17.68
C ALA A 273 44.05 12.66 16.31
N CYS A 274 44.12 13.37 15.18
CA CYS A 274 43.89 12.75 13.87
C CYS A 274 44.95 11.72 13.47
N ILE A 275 46.19 11.89 13.95
CA ILE A 275 47.28 10.95 13.69
C ILE A 275 47.42 9.86 14.76
N LEU A 276 46.48 9.73 15.72
CA LEU A 276 46.58 8.74 16.81
C LEU A 276 46.77 7.31 16.30
N GLU A 277 46.19 6.97 15.16
CA GLU A 277 46.35 5.65 14.54
C GLU A 277 47.80 5.34 14.13
N SER A 278 48.61 6.38 13.89
CA SER A 278 50.03 6.26 13.57
C SER A 278 50.88 5.74 14.74
N TYR A 279 50.35 5.70 15.97
CA TYR A 279 51.02 5.05 17.11
C TYR A 279 51.20 3.55 16.91
N ARG A 280 50.41 2.90 16.02
CA ARG A 280 50.57 1.48 15.67
C ARG A 280 51.97 1.15 15.12
N PHE A 281 52.64 2.13 14.50
CA PHE A 281 54.01 1.96 13.98
C PHE A 281 55.10 2.11 15.06
N LEU A 282 54.75 2.63 16.25
CA LEU A 282 55.67 2.82 17.38
C LEU A 282 55.49 1.75 18.46
N ASP A 283 54.24 1.44 18.79
CA ASP A 283 53.88 0.45 19.80
C ASP A 283 52.76 -0.47 19.24
N PRO A 284 53.12 -1.66 18.72
CA PRO A 284 52.16 -2.61 18.17
C PRO A 284 51.12 -3.08 19.19
N LYS A 285 51.43 -3.00 20.50
CA LYS A 285 50.53 -3.40 21.59
C LYS A 285 49.53 -2.30 21.97
N GLY A 286 49.67 -1.09 21.43
CA GLY A 286 48.73 0.02 21.60
C GLY A 286 48.67 0.63 23.01
N ALA A 287 49.60 0.31 23.91
CA ALA A 287 49.60 0.81 25.28
C ALA A 287 49.92 2.32 25.33
N GLN A 288 50.86 2.78 24.51
CA GLN A 288 51.18 4.20 24.39
C GLN A 288 50.00 5.01 23.81
N MET A 289 49.30 4.44 22.84
CA MET A 289 48.13 5.03 22.21
C MET A 289 46.99 5.24 23.22
N GLN A 290 46.71 4.24 24.07
CA GLN A 290 45.70 4.36 25.13
C GLN A 290 46.07 5.42 26.18
N LYS A 291 47.34 5.50 26.58
CA LYS A 291 47.83 6.54 27.49
C LYS A 291 47.70 7.93 26.88
N THR A 292 48.04 8.09 25.59
CA THR A 292 47.89 9.37 24.88
C THR A 292 46.42 9.75 24.74
N LEU A 293 45.54 8.78 24.44
CA LEU A 293 44.10 9.01 24.36
C LEU A 293 43.52 9.51 25.70
N LEU A 294 43.91 8.89 26.81
CA LEU A 294 43.51 9.34 28.16
C LEU A 294 44.10 10.72 28.49
N ARG A 295 45.35 10.98 28.11
CA ARG A 295 45.98 12.31 28.26
C ARG A 295 45.20 13.36 27.48
N LEU A 296 44.85 13.10 26.23
CA LEU A 296 44.05 14.01 25.39
C LEU A 296 42.67 14.27 26.00
N ALA A 297 42.01 13.24 26.54
CA ALA A 297 40.74 13.39 27.26
C ALA A 297 40.87 14.37 28.44
N LYS A 298 41.94 14.25 29.23
CA LYS A 298 42.24 15.16 30.35
C LYS A 298 42.55 16.58 29.87
N THR A 299 43.27 16.74 28.76
CA THR A 299 43.62 18.09 28.24
C THR A 299 42.42 18.91 27.81
N ILE A 300 41.30 18.28 27.43
CA ILE A 300 40.07 18.99 27.02
C ILE A 300 39.48 19.79 28.19
N THR A 301 39.71 19.41 29.44
CA THR A 301 39.28 20.19 30.61
C THR A 301 39.93 21.58 30.69
N GLY A 302 41.06 21.78 30.00
CA GLY A 302 41.72 23.09 29.88
C GLY A 302 41.11 24.01 28.82
N ILE A 303 40.09 23.58 28.07
CA ILE A 303 39.38 24.43 27.11
C ILE A 303 38.30 25.22 27.86
N GLY A 304 38.44 26.55 27.87
CA GLY A 304 37.55 27.44 28.63
C GLY A 304 36.17 27.67 28.01
N ASP A 305 36.04 27.55 26.69
CA ASP A 305 34.73 27.68 26.03
C ASP A 305 33.99 26.33 26.06
N PRO A 306 32.78 26.26 26.68
CA PRO A 306 32.07 25.00 26.86
C PRO A 306 31.61 24.38 25.54
N LEU A 307 31.28 25.18 24.52
CA LEU A 307 30.84 24.68 23.21
C LEU A 307 32.00 24.04 22.46
N VAL A 308 33.15 24.73 22.42
CA VAL A 308 34.40 24.19 21.84
C VAL A 308 34.81 22.91 22.56
N ALA A 309 34.73 22.90 23.89
CA ALA A 309 35.06 21.74 24.69
C ALA A 309 34.11 20.56 24.43
N ALA A 310 32.81 20.79 24.23
CA ALA A 310 31.85 19.72 23.91
C ALA A 310 32.15 19.04 22.58
N TYR A 311 32.45 19.83 21.53
CA TYR A 311 32.80 19.31 20.22
C TYR A 311 34.20 18.66 20.17
N ALA A 312 35.15 19.15 20.95
CA ALA A 312 36.44 18.47 21.13
C ALA A 312 36.27 17.08 21.78
N ARG A 313 35.36 16.93 22.76
CA ARG A 313 35.00 15.62 23.32
C ARG A 313 34.34 14.71 22.29
N CYS A 314 33.43 15.26 21.47
CA CYS A 314 32.80 14.53 20.37
C CYS A 314 33.86 14.00 19.36
N TYR A 315 34.81 14.85 18.96
CA TYR A 315 35.90 14.47 18.07
C TYR A 315 36.76 13.35 18.64
N LEU A 316 37.17 13.48 19.92
CA LEU A 316 38.00 12.46 20.56
C LEU A 316 37.25 11.13 20.75
N THR A 317 35.94 11.19 21.01
CA THR A 317 35.08 9.99 21.08
C THR A 317 35.09 9.25 19.74
N ARG A 318 34.96 9.98 18.63
CA ARG A 318 34.95 9.42 17.27
C ARG A 318 36.29 8.79 16.89
N ILE A 319 37.40 9.45 17.24
CA ILE A 319 38.72 8.88 16.99
C ILE A 319 38.99 7.70 17.92
N GLY A 320 38.61 7.81 19.19
CA GLY A 320 38.72 6.75 20.17
C GLY A 320 37.98 5.48 19.74
N SER A 321 36.77 5.62 19.19
CA SER A 321 36.02 4.47 18.65
C SER A 321 36.69 3.84 17.43
N ARG A 322 37.33 4.63 16.56
CA ARG A 322 38.06 4.11 15.39
C ARG A 322 39.37 3.41 15.77
N VAL A 323 40.10 4.01 16.70
CA VAL A 323 41.50 3.64 17.00
C VAL A 323 41.61 2.65 18.16
N ALA A 324 40.70 2.71 19.14
CA ALA A 324 40.73 1.89 20.36
C ALA A 324 39.31 1.50 20.83
N PRO A 325 38.56 0.69 20.07
CA PRO A 325 37.16 0.35 20.38
C PRO A 325 36.99 -0.36 21.74
N ASN A 326 38.00 -1.09 22.20
CA ASN A 326 37.96 -1.83 23.46
C ASN A 326 38.35 -1.01 24.71
N SER A 327 38.88 0.22 24.53
CA SER A 327 39.31 1.07 25.65
C SER A 327 38.14 1.89 26.20
N ARG A 328 37.90 1.83 27.52
CA ARG A 328 36.75 2.50 28.17
C ARG A 328 37.12 3.67 29.06
N GLU A 329 38.39 3.74 29.48
CA GLU A 329 38.86 4.74 30.45
C GLU A 329 38.70 6.17 29.92
N HIS A 330 39.04 6.40 28.65
CA HIS A 330 38.95 7.71 28.03
C HIS A 330 37.50 8.23 27.94
N LEU A 331 36.52 7.36 27.67
CA LEU A 331 35.09 7.74 27.63
C LEU A 331 34.59 8.18 29.01
N SER A 332 35.00 7.48 30.06
CA SER A 332 34.64 7.85 31.44
C SER A 332 35.22 9.20 31.85
N GLU A 333 36.47 9.49 31.46
CA GLU A 333 37.13 10.78 31.70
C GLU A 333 36.46 11.91 30.91
N LEU A 334 36.10 11.66 29.64
CA LEU A 334 35.37 12.64 28.81
C LEU A 334 34.02 13.00 29.43
N MET A 335 33.28 12.01 29.93
CA MET A 335 31.98 12.20 30.57
C MET A 335 32.11 12.92 31.91
N PHE A 336 33.05 12.52 32.77
CA PHE A 336 33.29 13.22 34.04
C PHE A 336 33.73 14.66 33.81
N GLY A 337 34.67 14.86 32.89
CA GLY A 337 35.13 16.18 32.49
C GLY A 337 33.99 17.05 31.93
N LEU A 338 33.04 16.47 31.19
CA LEU A 338 31.85 17.18 30.74
C LEU A 338 31.02 17.67 31.92
N LEU A 339 30.70 16.80 32.89
CA LEU A 339 29.92 17.17 34.08
C LEU A 339 30.59 18.27 34.90
N VAL A 340 31.92 18.23 35.03
CA VAL A 340 32.68 19.29 35.71
C VAL A 340 32.53 20.63 34.97
N THR A 341 32.77 20.66 33.66
CA THR A 341 32.66 21.90 32.86
C THR A 341 31.22 22.34 32.61
N TYR A 342 30.23 21.45 32.81
CA TYR A 342 28.82 21.76 32.54
C TYR A 342 28.31 22.94 33.38
N GLY A 343 28.83 23.14 34.61
CA GLY A 343 28.44 24.27 35.46
C GLY A 343 28.86 25.63 34.90
N GLN A 344 29.77 25.68 33.93
CA GLN A 344 30.16 26.91 33.25
C GLN A 344 29.03 27.43 32.33
N LEU A 345 28.12 26.55 31.89
CA LEU A 345 26.96 26.92 31.07
C LEU A 345 25.93 27.77 31.82
N GLU A 346 25.94 27.71 33.14
CA GLU A 346 25.04 28.45 34.04
C GLU A 346 25.72 29.71 34.61
N SER A 347 26.90 30.08 34.11
CA SER A 347 27.63 31.24 34.59
C SER A 347 27.10 32.56 34.02
N SER A 348 27.12 33.62 34.83
CA SER A 348 26.65 34.97 34.45
C SER A 348 27.37 35.54 33.22
N ILE A 349 28.60 35.10 32.97
CA ILE A 349 29.43 35.49 31.82
C ILE A 349 28.81 35.00 30.50
N VAL A 350 28.24 33.79 30.50
CA VAL A 350 27.58 33.21 29.31
C VAL A 350 26.26 33.94 29.04
N GLU A 351 25.50 34.29 30.08
CA GLU A 351 24.26 35.07 29.92
C GLU A 351 24.51 36.47 29.34
N GLU A 352 25.58 37.14 29.77
CA GLU A 352 25.98 38.45 29.22
C GLU A 352 26.43 38.34 27.75
N ARG A 353 27.16 37.29 27.38
CA ARG A 353 27.58 37.00 25.99
C ARG A 353 26.40 36.63 25.07
N LEU A 354 25.42 35.89 25.58
CA LEU A 354 24.22 35.55 24.80
C LEU A 354 23.36 36.79 24.50
N LYS A 355 23.34 37.76 25.42
CA LYS A 355 22.67 39.05 25.22
C LYS A 355 23.34 39.90 24.14
N SER A 356 24.68 39.88 24.03
CA SER A 356 25.39 40.59 22.96
C SER A 356 25.17 39.96 21.58
N ASP A 357 25.02 38.63 21.52
CA ASP A 357 24.93 37.88 20.25
C ASP A 357 23.49 37.64 19.76
N LEU A 358 22.47 38.15 20.49
CA LEU A 358 21.04 37.95 20.20
C LEU A 358 20.68 36.45 20.06
N VAL A 359 21.24 35.61 20.92
CA VAL A 359 20.94 34.17 20.98
C VAL A 359 20.12 33.88 22.24
N ASP A 360 18.95 33.28 22.04
CA ASP A 360 18.14 32.78 23.14
C ASP A 360 18.78 31.54 23.76
N LEU A 361 18.64 31.43 25.08
CA LEU A 361 19.27 30.38 25.88
C LEU A 361 18.89 28.95 25.42
N PRO A 362 17.63 28.62 25.03
CA PRO A 362 17.29 27.32 24.46
C PRO A 362 17.99 27.01 23.13
N SER A 363 18.09 27.99 22.21
CA SER A 363 18.83 27.81 20.95
C SER A 363 20.32 27.61 21.18
N TYR A 364 20.90 28.24 22.20
CA TYR A 364 22.29 27.98 22.59
C TYR A 364 22.49 26.54 23.06
N TYR A 365 21.63 26.04 23.95
CA TYR A 365 21.68 24.65 24.42
C TYR A 365 21.48 23.62 23.30
N ALA A 366 20.66 23.93 22.30
CA ALA A 366 20.46 23.07 21.14
C ALA A 366 21.75 22.82 20.33
N LEU A 367 22.74 23.72 20.39
CA LEU A 367 24.04 23.57 19.73
C LEU A 367 24.89 22.46 20.34
N PHE A 368 24.68 22.15 21.62
CA PHE A 368 25.40 21.09 22.33
C PHE A 368 24.84 19.70 22.04
N MET A 369 23.56 19.61 21.64
CA MET A 369 22.86 18.32 21.49
C MET A 369 23.59 17.31 20.60
N PRO A 370 24.06 17.65 19.39
CA PRO A 370 24.73 16.67 18.54
C PRO A 370 26.01 16.08 19.18
N ALA A 371 26.79 16.92 19.86
CA ALA A 371 28.02 16.51 20.54
C ALA A 371 27.73 15.65 21.78
N LEU A 372 26.74 16.05 22.58
CA LEU A 372 26.33 15.35 23.78
C LEU A 372 25.72 13.98 23.46
N GLU A 373 24.79 13.91 22.50
CA GLU A 373 24.16 12.67 22.07
C GLU A 373 25.19 11.69 21.51
N PHE A 374 26.19 12.16 20.76
CA PHE A 374 27.24 11.28 20.24
C PHE A 374 28.13 10.73 21.35
N LEU A 375 28.60 11.58 22.27
CA LEU A 375 29.38 11.13 23.43
C LEU A 375 28.59 10.12 24.26
N LEU A 376 27.35 10.46 24.61
CA LEU A 376 26.51 9.62 25.47
C LEU A 376 26.17 8.29 24.80
N GLN A 377 25.90 8.26 23.49
CA GLN A 377 25.60 7.01 22.77
C GLN A 377 26.74 5.98 22.89
N TRP A 378 28.00 6.43 22.81
CA TRP A 378 29.17 5.54 23.00
C TRP A 378 29.36 5.13 24.46
N VAL A 379 29.13 6.07 25.39
CA VAL A 379 29.21 5.79 26.84
C VAL A 379 28.14 4.79 27.26
N THR A 380 26.89 4.92 26.78
CA THR A 380 25.75 4.11 27.20
C THR A 380 25.77 2.71 26.60
N GLN A 381 26.25 2.56 25.36
CA GLN A 381 26.36 1.25 24.70
C GLN A 381 27.38 0.34 25.38
N THR A 382 28.47 0.92 25.88
CA THR A 382 29.58 0.17 26.50
C THR A 382 29.43 -0.02 28.02
N ALA A 383 28.44 0.64 28.63
CA ALA A 383 28.21 0.65 30.07
C ALA A 383 27.30 -0.49 30.56
N SER A 384 27.66 -1.06 31.72
CA SER A 384 26.80 -1.97 32.48
C SER A 384 25.62 -1.24 33.13
N ASP A 385 24.56 -1.97 33.49
CA ASP A 385 23.33 -1.39 34.07
C ASP A 385 23.57 -0.68 35.41
N LYS A 386 24.61 -1.06 36.16
CA LYS A 386 25.04 -0.34 37.37
C LYS A 386 25.65 1.02 37.01
N GLN A 387 26.56 1.05 36.04
CA GLN A 387 27.21 2.26 35.56
C GLN A 387 26.21 3.22 34.90
N LEU A 388 25.22 2.70 34.16
CA LEU A 388 24.12 3.50 33.62
C LEU A 388 23.25 4.11 34.73
N GLY A 389 23.01 3.37 35.82
CA GLY A 389 22.33 3.91 37.00
C GLY A 389 23.09 5.05 37.66
N ASP A 390 24.39 4.88 37.86
CA ASP A 390 25.25 5.92 38.42
C ASP A 390 25.33 7.15 37.51
N LEU A 391 25.38 6.94 36.18
CA LEU A 391 25.36 8.01 35.18
C LEU A 391 24.03 8.79 35.23
N LEU A 392 22.90 8.09 35.27
CA LEU A 392 21.58 8.71 35.39
C LEU A 392 21.51 9.57 36.67
N ASN A 393 21.96 9.04 37.80
CA ASN A 393 21.98 9.78 39.07
C ASN A 393 22.88 11.02 39.00
N LYS A 394 24.10 10.90 38.46
CA LYS A 394 25.04 12.02 38.35
C LYS A 394 24.56 13.12 37.41
N CYS A 395 23.92 12.76 36.29
CA CYS A 395 23.37 13.75 35.36
C CYS A 395 22.10 14.41 35.89
N THR A 396 21.28 13.67 36.66
CA THR A 396 20.04 14.19 37.24
C THR A 396 20.25 14.98 38.53
N GLN A 397 21.40 14.87 39.21
CA GLN A 397 21.73 15.69 40.39
C GLN A 397 21.63 17.20 40.16
N ARG A 398 21.83 17.66 38.90
CA ARG A 398 21.73 19.08 38.53
C ARG A 398 20.37 19.46 37.94
N ASN A 399 19.44 18.52 37.81
CA ASN A 399 18.11 18.71 37.22
C ASN A 399 18.11 19.31 35.80
N SER A 400 19.20 19.16 35.03
CA SER A 400 19.27 19.66 33.65
C SER A 400 18.42 18.81 32.70
N ALA A 401 17.38 19.41 32.13
CA ALA A 401 16.52 18.82 31.11
C ALA A 401 17.29 18.52 29.82
N LEU A 402 18.29 19.32 29.46
CA LEU A 402 19.15 19.06 28.30
C LEU A 402 19.93 17.75 28.45
N LEU A 403 20.61 17.54 29.60
CA LEU A 403 21.37 16.32 29.85
C LEU A 403 20.45 15.11 29.94
N LEU A 404 19.29 15.26 30.59
CA LEU A 404 18.31 14.20 30.69
C LEU A 404 17.74 13.82 29.32
N ASN A 405 17.45 14.79 28.45
CA ASN A 405 16.99 14.53 27.09
C ASN A 405 18.05 13.79 26.27
N ALA A 406 19.31 14.24 26.32
CA ALA A 406 20.42 13.57 25.63
C ALA A 406 20.62 12.13 26.13
N LEU A 407 20.44 11.90 27.43
CA LEU A 407 20.48 10.56 28.01
C LEU A 407 19.34 9.68 27.53
N LEU A 408 18.09 10.18 27.47
CA LEU A 408 16.95 9.41 26.97
C LEU A 408 17.15 8.97 25.52
N THR A 409 17.68 9.86 24.67
CA THR A 409 18.01 9.52 23.28
C THR A 409 19.16 8.51 23.16
N ALA A 410 20.11 8.52 24.10
CA ALA A 410 21.32 7.69 24.03
C ALA A 410 21.21 6.35 24.77
N MET A 411 20.35 6.21 25.78
CA MET A 411 20.24 5.00 26.60
C MET A 411 19.55 3.86 25.85
N ARG A 412 19.87 2.62 26.24
CA ARG A 412 19.18 1.42 25.73
C ARG A 412 17.69 1.47 26.17
N PRO A 413 16.71 1.29 25.24
CA PRO A 413 15.29 1.35 25.58
C PRO A 413 14.87 0.40 26.72
N GLN A 414 15.47 -0.80 26.77
CA GLN A 414 15.25 -1.81 27.82
C GLN A 414 15.56 -1.26 29.23
N PHE A 415 16.67 -0.53 29.36
CA PHE A 415 17.06 0.07 30.63
C PHE A 415 16.10 1.19 31.07
N VAL A 416 15.62 1.98 30.10
CA VAL A 416 14.63 3.04 30.33
C VAL A 416 13.29 2.47 30.77
N ALA A 417 12.80 1.42 30.09
CA ALA A 417 11.54 0.77 30.38
C ALA A 417 11.49 0.16 31.79
N GLN A 418 12.56 -0.52 32.23
CA GLN A 418 12.65 -1.09 33.57
C GLN A 418 12.64 -0.05 34.71
N ARG A 419 13.04 1.20 34.42
CA ARG A 419 13.14 2.30 35.40
C ARG A 419 12.24 3.48 35.05
N ALA A 420 11.17 3.23 34.29
CA ALA A 420 10.31 4.28 33.77
C ALA A 420 9.73 5.18 34.88
N GLU A 421 9.33 4.62 36.03
CA GLU A 421 8.80 5.38 37.17
C GLU A 421 9.82 6.39 37.71
N LEU A 422 11.05 5.94 38.00
CA LEU A 422 12.14 6.81 38.46
C LEU A 422 12.47 7.90 37.42
N ILE A 423 12.47 7.55 36.14
CA ILE A 423 12.78 8.51 35.07
C ILE A 423 11.68 9.57 34.96
N VAL A 424 10.40 9.21 35.12
CA VAL A 424 9.30 10.18 35.13
C VAL A 424 9.43 11.14 36.33
N GLU A 425 9.80 10.65 37.50
CA GLU A 425 10.10 11.51 38.66
C GLU A 425 11.21 12.51 38.35
N LYS A 426 12.30 12.05 37.71
CA LYS A 426 13.41 12.92 37.28
C LYS A 426 13.01 13.90 36.19
N VAL A 427 12.12 13.54 35.27
CA VAL A 427 11.57 14.47 34.28
C VAL A 427 10.71 15.55 34.95
N ASN A 428 9.99 15.21 36.02
CA ASN A 428 9.18 16.17 36.77
C ASN A 428 10.04 17.14 37.61
N GLU A 429 11.17 16.66 38.13
CA GLU A 429 12.18 17.45 38.87
C GLU A 429 13.05 18.33 37.94
N ALA A 430 13.10 18.02 36.64
CA ALA A 430 13.92 18.74 35.68
C ALA A 430 13.51 20.19 35.49
N ASP A 431 14.51 21.02 35.20
CA ASP A 431 14.35 22.43 34.86
C ASP A 431 13.60 22.62 33.54
N THR A 432 13.08 23.81 33.31
CA THR A 432 12.37 24.16 32.06
C THR A 432 13.15 25.16 31.21
N VAL A 433 14.34 25.53 31.64
CA VAL A 433 15.16 26.58 31.01
C VAL A 433 16.02 25.97 29.90
N THR A 434 16.59 24.79 30.14
CA THR A 434 17.51 24.13 29.22
C THR A 434 16.81 23.35 28.09
N ALA A 435 15.63 22.79 28.35
CA ALA A 435 14.78 22.15 27.35
C ALA A 435 13.30 22.16 27.78
N PRO A 436 12.34 22.20 26.84
CA PRO A 436 10.93 22.12 27.18
C PRO A 436 10.56 20.72 27.69
N ARG A 437 9.76 20.65 28.75
CA ARG A 437 9.29 19.37 29.32
C ARG A 437 8.55 18.48 28.31
N GLY A 438 7.87 19.07 27.33
CA GLY A 438 7.24 18.33 26.23
C GLY A 438 8.25 17.47 25.45
N GLN A 439 9.46 17.99 25.22
CA GLN A 439 10.51 17.23 24.53
C GLN A 439 10.97 16.02 25.36
N LEU A 440 11.09 16.17 26.68
CA LEU A 440 11.44 15.05 27.58
C LEU A 440 10.37 13.95 27.58
N TYR A 441 9.10 14.31 27.71
CA TYR A 441 8.02 13.31 27.67
C TYR A 441 7.91 12.66 26.29
N ARG A 442 8.19 13.39 25.21
CA ARG A 442 8.25 12.81 23.86
C ARG A 442 9.39 11.79 23.75
N SER A 443 10.61 12.15 24.16
CA SER A 443 11.78 11.25 24.13
C SER A 443 11.56 10.00 24.98
N LEU A 444 10.96 10.15 26.17
CA LEU A 444 10.56 9.02 27.00
C LEU A 444 9.53 8.13 26.30
N GLY A 445 8.49 8.71 25.71
CA GLY A 445 7.48 7.96 24.96
C GLY A 445 8.08 7.16 23.82
N LEU A 446 9.04 7.73 23.08
CA LEU A 446 9.74 7.02 22.00
C LEU A 446 10.51 5.80 22.52
N CYS A 447 11.15 5.88 23.68
CA CYS A 447 11.80 4.71 24.30
C CYS A 447 10.79 3.63 24.69
N LEU A 448 9.67 4.02 25.30
CA LEU A 448 8.63 3.09 25.78
C LEU A 448 7.80 2.47 24.66
N MET A 449 7.83 3.04 23.45
CA MET A 449 7.23 2.42 22.26
C MET A 449 8.04 1.22 21.75
N VAL A 450 9.35 1.22 22.01
CA VAL A 450 10.27 0.15 21.56
C VAL A 450 10.26 -1.01 22.56
N GLU A 451 10.26 -0.71 23.86
CA GLU A 451 10.27 -1.70 24.93
C GLU A 451 9.26 -1.32 26.02
N ASP A 452 8.44 -2.29 26.42
CA ASP A 452 7.35 -2.05 27.37
C ASP A 452 7.84 -2.03 28.82
N PRO A 453 7.35 -1.09 29.66
CA PRO A 453 7.65 -1.11 31.08
C PRO A 453 6.92 -2.28 31.79
N PRO A 454 7.36 -2.66 33.01
CA PRO A 454 6.70 -3.69 33.80
C PRO A 454 5.20 -3.42 34.03
N GLU A 455 4.37 -4.46 34.00
CA GLU A 455 2.89 -4.34 34.01
C GLU A 455 2.35 -3.46 35.14
N GLY A 456 2.83 -3.66 36.38
CA GLY A 456 2.38 -2.88 37.55
C GLY A 456 2.77 -1.38 37.54
N VAL A 457 3.65 -0.98 36.61
CA VAL A 457 4.17 0.39 36.50
C VAL A 457 3.50 1.16 35.36
N ARG A 458 2.93 0.46 34.36
CA ARG A 458 2.43 1.04 33.10
C ARG A 458 1.43 2.17 33.30
N VAL A 459 0.41 1.94 34.13
CA VAL A 459 -0.67 2.90 34.43
C VAL A 459 -0.15 4.07 35.27
N LYS A 460 0.75 3.81 36.22
CA LYS A 460 1.34 4.87 37.07
C LYS A 460 2.15 5.86 36.23
N VAL A 461 2.99 5.36 35.34
CA VAL A 461 3.80 6.17 34.41
C VAL A 461 2.89 7.05 33.55
N LEU A 462 1.85 6.47 32.95
CA LEU A 462 0.91 7.24 32.13
C LEU A 462 0.23 8.34 32.95
N ASN A 463 -0.30 8.02 34.14
CA ASN A 463 -0.99 8.99 34.98
C ASN A 463 -0.08 10.15 35.42
N GLN A 464 1.18 9.86 35.75
CA GLN A 464 2.15 10.89 36.12
C GLN A 464 2.48 11.80 34.92
N VAL A 465 2.72 11.23 33.74
CA VAL A 465 3.01 12.00 32.52
C VAL A 465 1.78 12.83 32.11
N TRP A 466 0.60 12.22 32.04
CA TRP A 466 -0.61 12.85 31.53
C TRP A 466 -1.14 13.97 32.43
N LYS A 467 -0.87 13.90 33.74
CA LYS A 467 -1.14 15.00 34.70
C LYS A 467 -0.46 16.31 34.29
N HIS A 468 0.71 16.24 33.66
CA HIS A 468 1.46 17.40 33.19
C HIS A 468 1.14 17.73 31.73
N VAL A 469 1.16 16.74 30.83
CA VAL A 469 0.92 16.93 29.39
C VAL A 469 -0.47 17.51 29.11
N ALA A 470 -1.51 17.04 29.81
CA ALA A 470 -2.89 17.55 29.62
C ALA A 470 -3.06 19.03 29.99
N ARG A 471 -2.10 19.64 30.69
CA ARG A 471 -2.12 21.05 31.13
C ARG A 471 -1.22 21.97 30.29
N PHE A 472 -0.60 21.46 29.22
CA PHE A 472 0.18 22.30 28.32
C PHE A 472 -0.69 23.38 27.67
N LYS A 473 -0.17 24.61 27.66
CA LYS A 473 -0.85 25.77 27.04
C LYS A 473 -0.59 25.83 25.53
N ASN A 474 0.57 25.36 25.09
CA ASN A 474 0.95 25.33 23.69
C ASN A 474 0.42 24.04 23.04
N SER A 475 -0.39 24.19 21.99
CA SER A 475 -0.97 23.06 21.25
C SER A 475 0.09 22.21 20.57
N ALA A 476 1.18 22.82 20.09
CA ALA A 476 2.26 22.11 19.40
C ALA A 476 3.01 21.16 20.33
N ASP A 477 3.29 21.60 21.56
CA ASP A 477 3.96 20.77 22.56
C ASP A 477 3.07 19.60 22.98
N TYR A 478 1.77 19.84 23.17
CA TYR A 478 0.79 18.77 23.45
C TYR A 478 0.76 17.74 22.32
N MET A 479 0.59 18.17 21.07
CA MET A 479 0.49 17.25 19.93
C MET A 479 1.77 16.46 19.70
N SER A 480 2.93 17.07 19.90
CA SER A 480 4.21 16.37 19.82
C SER A 480 4.33 15.21 20.81
N CYS A 481 3.68 15.31 21.98
CA CYS A 481 3.61 14.23 22.96
C CYS A 481 2.50 13.24 22.61
N ALA A 482 1.29 13.74 22.36
CA ALA A 482 0.11 12.90 22.11
C ALA A 482 0.30 11.96 20.92
N GLU A 483 0.94 12.43 19.85
CA GLU A 483 1.24 11.61 18.67
C GLU A 483 2.09 10.38 19.00
N VAL A 484 3.02 10.47 19.96
CA VAL A 484 3.90 9.36 20.36
C VAL A 484 3.21 8.47 21.39
N TRP A 485 2.55 9.08 22.37
CA TRP A 485 1.95 8.37 23.50
C TRP A 485 0.65 7.63 23.14
N VAL A 486 -0.01 7.96 22.02
CA VAL A 486 -1.22 7.24 21.59
C VAL A 486 -0.97 5.74 21.41
N ASP A 487 0.19 5.34 20.86
CA ASP A 487 0.53 3.92 20.70
C ASP A 487 0.64 3.22 22.05
N TYR A 488 1.25 3.89 23.03
CA TYR A 488 1.38 3.37 24.38
C TYR A 488 0.01 3.18 25.05
N VAL A 489 -0.90 4.15 24.89
CA VAL A 489 -2.26 4.06 25.42
C VAL A 489 -3.03 2.92 24.74
N CYS A 490 -2.96 2.80 23.41
CA CYS A 490 -3.69 1.77 22.67
C CYS A 490 -3.18 0.34 22.93
N ARG A 491 -1.91 0.16 23.29
CA ARG A 491 -1.34 -1.17 23.58
C ARG A 491 -1.61 -1.66 24.99
N HIS A 492 -1.70 -0.76 25.97
CA HIS A 492 -1.64 -1.10 27.40
C HIS A 492 -2.85 -0.70 28.23
N MET A 493 -3.74 0.15 27.71
CA MET A 493 -4.87 0.70 28.46
C MET A 493 -6.21 0.23 27.89
N ASP A 494 -7.26 0.35 28.69
CA ASP A 494 -8.61 -0.05 28.31
C ASP A 494 -9.26 0.97 27.37
N PHE A 495 -10.36 0.56 26.72
CA PHE A 495 -11.13 1.41 25.82
C PHE A 495 -11.63 2.71 26.47
N ALA A 496 -11.92 2.69 27.77
CA ALA A 496 -12.33 3.89 28.52
C ALA A 496 -11.21 4.94 28.62
N ASP A 497 -9.95 4.49 28.77
CA ASP A 497 -8.79 5.37 28.83
C ASP A 497 -8.46 5.94 27.46
N ILE A 498 -8.58 5.13 26.39
CA ILE A 498 -8.46 5.60 24.99
C ILE A 498 -9.51 6.68 24.73
N ASN A 499 -10.78 6.46 25.10
CA ASN A 499 -11.84 7.43 24.92
C ASN A 499 -11.58 8.73 25.71
N THR A 500 -11.01 8.62 26.91
CA THR A 500 -10.59 9.77 27.73
C THR A 500 -9.42 10.53 27.10
N PHE A 501 -8.43 9.83 26.55
CA PHE A 501 -7.32 10.41 25.82
C PHE A 501 -7.80 11.21 24.60
N ILE A 502 -8.74 10.64 23.82
CA ILE A 502 -9.35 11.31 22.68
C ILE A 502 -10.12 12.55 23.15
N ALA A 503 -10.89 12.46 24.24
CA ALA A 503 -11.63 13.60 24.79
C ALA A 503 -10.70 14.78 25.17
N VAL A 504 -9.56 14.50 25.80
CA VAL A 504 -8.56 15.52 26.15
C VAL A 504 -7.94 16.13 24.89
N THR A 505 -7.64 15.30 23.89
CA THR A 505 -7.10 15.75 22.60
C THR A 505 -8.08 16.68 21.88
N ILE A 506 -9.37 16.31 21.79
CA ILE A 506 -10.43 17.16 21.24
C ILE A 506 -10.50 18.49 21.98
N LYS A 507 -10.47 18.46 23.31
CA LYS A 507 -10.52 19.68 24.13
C LYS A 507 -9.34 20.60 23.81
N GLN A 508 -8.11 20.08 23.77
CA GLN A 508 -6.91 20.87 23.51
C GLN A 508 -6.88 21.43 22.09
N MET A 509 -7.36 20.68 21.11
CA MET A 509 -7.36 21.11 19.71
C MET A 509 -8.44 22.16 19.40
N ASN A 510 -9.52 22.17 20.17
CA ASN A 510 -10.55 23.21 20.08
C ASN A 510 -10.11 24.55 20.69
N VAL A 511 -9.12 24.56 21.59
CA VAL A 511 -8.54 25.82 22.09
C VAL A 511 -7.87 26.53 20.91
N ASP A 512 -8.24 27.80 20.71
CA ASP A 512 -7.73 28.67 19.65
C ASP A 512 -7.80 28.09 18.22
N ARG A 513 -8.71 27.11 17.99
CA ARG A 513 -8.80 26.35 16.73
C ARG A 513 -7.47 25.75 16.28
N ALA A 514 -6.66 25.27 17.24
CA ALA A 514 -5.35 24.67 16.98
C ALA A 514 -5.41 23.49 16.00
N TYR A 515 -6.56 22.79 15.88
CA TYR A 515 -6.75 21.71 14.93
C TYR A 515 -6.36 22.10 13.49
N GLU A 516 -6.57 23.35 13.05
CA GLU A 516 -6.28 23.78 11.67
C GLU A 516 -4.78 23.67 11.30
N ARG A 517 -3.89 23.77 12.30
CA ARG A 517 -2.43 23.70 12.14
C ARG A 517 -1.88 22.29 12.26
N HIS A 518 -2.59 21.40 12.96
CA HIS A 518 -2.10 20.06 13.33
C HIS A 518 -2.85 18.90 12.64
N GLN A 519 -3.40 19.13 11.45
CA GLN A 519 -4.22 18.13 10.72
C GLN A 519 -3.48 16.82 10.44
N SER A 520 -2.20 16.87 10.06
CA SER A 520 -1.38 15.68 9.81
C SER A 520 -1.16 14.84 11.07
N GLN A 521 -0.98 15.49 12.23
CA GLN A 521 -0.79 14.82 13.50
C GLN A 521 -2.10 14.23 14.03
N LEU A 522 -3.25 14.87 13.77
CA LEU A 522 -4.56 14.30 14.10
C LEU A 522 -4.85 13.05 13.28
N TYR A 523 -4.53 13.07 11.98
CA TYR A 523 -4.58 11.87 11.15
C TYR A 523 -3.69 10.75 11.73
N ALA A 524 -2.44 11.06 12.08
CA ALA A 524 -1.51 10.07 12.64
C ALA A 524 -2.02 9.44 13.94
N ILE A 525 -2.73 10.20 14.79
CA ILE A 525 -3.39 9.67 16.00
C ILE A 525 -4.48 8.66 15.62
N ILE A 526 -5.37 8.99 14.67
CA ILE A 526 -6.44 8.06 14.22
C ILE A 526 -5.83 6.80 13.60
N ASP A 527 -4.82 6.95 12.76
CA ASP A 527 -4.15 5.85 12.07
C ASP A 527 -3.47 4.88 13.06
N ARG A 528 -2.82 5.42 14.10
CA ARG A 528 -2.24 4.63 15.20
C ARG A 528 -3.29 3.95 16.06
N ILE A 529 -4.41 4.61 16.36
CA ILE A 529 -5.53 3.99 17.09
C ILE A 529 -6.08 2.81 16.28
N ALA A 530 -6.38 3.01 15.00
CA ALA A 530 -6.86 1.96 14.11
C ALA A 530 -5.86 0.78 14.02
N SER A 531 -4.58 1.09 13.87
CA SER A 531 -3.53 0.08 13.73
C SER A 531 -3.28 -0.74 14.98
N ASN A 532 -3.47 -0.21 16.19
CA ASN A 532 -3.17 -0.98 17.42
C ASN A 532 -4.40 -1.69 18.01
N VAL A 533 -5.60 -1.15 17.84
CA VAL A 533 -6.82 -1.69 18.46
C VAL A 533 -7.32 -2.94 17.73
N GLN A 534 -7.46 -4.05 18.44
CA GLN A 534 -7.92 -5.33 17.86
C GLN A 534 -9.45 -5.45 17.79
N ASP A 535 -10.14 -5.09 18.87
CA ASP A 535 -11.60 -5.12 18.91
C ASP A 535 -12.18 -3.82 18.32
N LEU A 536 -12.55 -3.91 17.05
CA LEU A 536 -13.08 -2.78 16.30
C LEU A 536 -14.52 -2.44 16.70
N VAL A 537 -15.27 -3.39 17.24
CA VAL A 537 -16.64 -3.12 17.73
C VAL A 537 -16.59 -2.12 18.87
N SER A 538 -15.75 -2.41 19.88
CA SER A 538 -15.53 -1.53 21.01
C SER A 538 -14.93 -0.18 20.60
N LEU A 539 -14.09 -0.15 19.55
CA LEU A 539 -13.54 1.08 18.99
C LEU A 539 -14.63 2.01 18.43
N PHE A 540 -15.52 1.48 17.58
CA PHE A 540 -16.59 2.29 16.96
C PHE A 540 -17.70 2.66 17.94
N ASN A 541 -17.85 1.93 19.05
CA ASN A 541 -18.75 2.29 20.14
C ASN A 541 -18.21 3.42 21.04
N MET A 542 -17.00 3.93 20.80
CA MET A 542 -16.48 5.09 21.53
C MET A 542 -17.15 6.40 21.10
N ASP A 543 -17.78 7.08 22.04
CA ASP A 543 -18.44 8.38 21.82
C ASP A 543 -17.54 9.47 21.22
N ARG A 544 -16.22 9.40 21.47
CA ARG A 544 -15.29 10.47 21.09
C ARG A 544 -14.53 10.19 19.79
N LEU A 545 -14.63 9.00 19.20
CA LEU A 545 -13.92 8.65 17.98
C LEU A 545 -14.42 9.46 16.76
N LEU A 546 -15.74 9.46 16.51
CA LEU A 546 -16.31 10.22 15.39
C LEU A 546 -16.12 11.74 15.57
N PRO A 547 -16.31 12.34 16.76
CA PRO A 547 -15.95 13.74 16.99
C PRO A 547 -14.47 14.07 16.72
N LEU A 548 -13.54 13.14 16.97
CA LEU A 548 -12.13 13.34 16.62
C LEU A 548 -11.94 13.33 15.10
N LEU A 549 -12.63 12.44 14.39
CA LEU A 549 -12.61 12.38 12.92
C LEU A 549 -13.17 13.67 12.31
N ASP A 550 -14.23 14.24 12.90
CA ASP A 550 -14.86 15.48 12.43
C ASP A 550 -13.98 16.74 12.65
N LEU A 551 -13.00 16.69 13.56
CA LEU A 551 -11.99 17.76 13.70
C LEU A 551 -11.04 17.83 12.50
N ILE A 552 -10.91 16.74 11.73
CA ILE A 552 -10.12 16.72 10.51
C ILE A 552 -10.97 17.27 9.38
N GLN A 553 -10.62 18.47 8.93
CA GLN A 553 -11.39 19.23 7.94
C GLN A 553 -10.66 19.37 6.60
N LYS A 554 -9.33 19.25 6.60
CA LYS A 554 -8.52 19.41 5.38
C LYS A 554 -8.36 18.07 4.66
N GLU A 555 -8.65 18.07 3.36
CA GLU A 555 -8.24 16.99 2.47
C GLU A 555 -6.72 17.07 2.20
N PRO A 556 -6.01 15.95 2.05
CA PRO A 556 -6.49 14.56 1.98
C PRO A 556 -6.65 13.85 3.36
N TYR A 557 -6.28 14.51 4.46
CA TYR A 557 -6.18 13.84 5.76
C TYR A 557 -7.49 13.23 6.26
N LYS A 558 -8.64 13.85 5.95
CA LYS A 558 -9.95 13.34 6.36
C LYS A 558 -10.29 12.03 5.66
N THR A 559 -10.07 11.97 4.35
CA THR A 559 -10.32 10.77 3.55
C THR A 559 -9.36 9.66 3.88
N ASP A 560 -8.08 9.98 4.09
CA ASP A 560 -7.08 9.00 4.51
C ASP A 560 -7.41 8.42 5.90
N ALA A 561 -7.89 9.24 6.85
CA ALA A 561 -8.35 8.75 8.16
C ALA A 561 -9.52 7.75 8.03
N CYS A 562 -10.54 8.11 7.22
CA CYS A 562 -11.68 7.23 6.96
C CYS A 562 -11.23 5.93 6.27
N ARG A 563 -10.31 6.04 5.32
CA ARG A 563 -9.73 4.91 4.59
C ARG A 563 -8.98 3.97 5.52
N SER A 564 -8.14 4.50 6.41
CA SER A 564 -7.39 3.70 7.39
C SER A 564 -8.34 2.92 8.33
N LEU A 565 -9.40 3.56 8.83
CA LEU A 565 -10.42 2.91 9.65
C LEU A 565 -11.15 1.78 8.88
N LEU A 566 -11.58 2.05 7.65
CA LEU A 566 -12.33 1.09 6.83
C LEU A 566 -11.44 -0.08 6.33
N ASP A 567 -10.19 0.20 5.96
CA ASP A 567 -9.20 -0.80 5.57
C ASP A 567 -8.82 -1.71 6.74
N THR A 568 -8.60 -1.14 7.92
CA THR A 568 -8.39 -1.91 9.15
C THR A 568 -9.58 -2.82 9.44
N PHE A 569 -10.81 -2.30 9.30
CA PHE A 569 -12.03 -3.09 9.46
C PHE A 569 -12.11 -4.25 8.48
N THR A 570 -11.94 -4.00 7.19
CA THR A 570 -12.06 -5.03 6.16
C THR A 570 -10.98 -6.12 6.27
N ARG A 571 -9.77 -5.78 6.75
CA ARG A 571 -8.67 -6.73 6.97
C ARG A 571 -8.84 -7.59 8.22
N ARG A 572 -9.28 -7.00 9.34
CA ARG A 572 -9.34 -7.70 10.65
C ARG A 572 -10.67 -8.41 10.87
N GLN A 573 -11.78 -7.79 10.48
CA GLN A 573 -13.10 -8.39 10.66
C GLN A 573 -13.32 -9.48 9.61
N LYS A 574 -13.25 -10.74 10.04
CA LYS A 574 -13.54 -11.90 9.18
C LYS A 574 -15.00 -12.33 9.28
N ASP A 575 -15.58 -12.27 10.47
CA ASP A 575 -16.94 -12.73 10.74
C ASP A 575 -17.97 -11.64 10.42
N SER A 576 -19.15 -12.06 9.97
CA SER A 576 -20.25 -11.15 9.68
C SER A 576 -20.77 -10.48 10.96
N THR A 577 -21.17 -9.20 10.86
CA THR A 577 -21.65 -8.37 11.97
C THR A 577 -23.00 -7.74 11.64
N CYS A 578 -23.85 -7.55 12.65
CA CYS A 578 -25.17 -6.94 12.52
C CYS A 578 -25.45 -5.87 13.58
N GLU A 579 -24.42 -5.41 14.30
CA GLU A 579 -24.57 -4.43 15.38
C GLU A 579 -24.88 -3.03 14.82
N ALA A 580 -26.02 -2.47 15.22
CA ALA A 580 -26.55 -1.24 14.64
C ALA A 580 -25.61 -0.02 14.79
N VAL A 581 -24.92 0.11 15.93
CA VAL A 581 -24.02 1.25 16.19
C VAL A 581 -22.78 1.18 15.28
N LEU A 582 -22.19 0.00 15.17
CA LEU A 582 -21.06 -0.25 14.27
C LEU A 582 -21.44 0.01 12.80
N VAL A 583 -22.58 -0.54 12.36
CA VAL A 583 -23.08 -0.35 10.98
C VAL A 583 -23.32 1.13 10.69
N SER A 584 -23.99 1.85 11.59
CA SER A 584 -24.23 3.30 11.44
C SER A 584 -22.94 4.11 11.39
N SER A 585 -21.97 3.77 12.24
CA SER A 585 -20.67 4.46 12.29
C SER A 585 -19.85 4.22 11.03
N LEU A 586 -19.78 2.98 10.56
CA LEU A 586 -19.08 2.62 9.32
C LEU A 586 -19.78 3.18 8.08
N MET A 587 -21.11 3.28 8.09
CA MET A 587 -21.89 4.00 7.08
C MET A 587 -21.50 5.48 7.03
N HIS A 588 -21.40 6.13 8.19
CA HIS A 588 -20.94 7.52 8.27
C HIS A 588 -19.50 7.69 7.76
N VAL A 589 -18.56 6.85 8.20
CA VAL A 589 -17.16 6.86 7.75
C VAL A 589 -17.07 6.64 6.24
N SER A 590 -17.81 5.68 5.69
CA SER A 590 -17.83 5.39 4.26
C SER A 590 -18.41 6.55 3.44
N LYS A 591 -19.50 7.16 3.91
CA LYS A 591 -20.10 8.34 3.27
C LYS A 591 -19.15 9.54 3.28
N THR A 592 -18.50 9.80 4.41
CA THR A 592 -17.51 10.88 4.55
C THR A 592 -16.31 10.62 3.63
N MET A 593 -15.83 9.38 3.54
CA MET A 593 -14.77 9.00 2.61
C MET A 593 -15.15 9.26 1.15
N LEU A 594 -16.38 8.92 0.74
CA LEU A 594 -16.86 9.11 -0.63
C LEU A 594 -17.20 10.57 -0.97
N SER A 595 -17.35 11.45 0.02
CA SER A 595 -17.68 12.86 -0.21
C SER A 595 -16.57 13.65 -0.90
N SER A 596 -15.33 13.16 -0.86
CA SER A 596 -14.18 13.74 -1.56
C SER A 596 -14.08 13.33 -3.02
N VAL A 597 -14.91 12.37 -3.46
CA VAL A 597 -14.88 11.84 -4.82
C VAL A 597 -15.48 12.90 -5.76
N THR A 598 -14.62 13.49 -6.58
CA THR A 598 -14.98 14.48 -7.61
C THR A 598 -14.76 13.92 -9.01
N ALA A 599 -15.20 14.64 -10.04
CA ALA A 599 -14.98 14.24 -11.44
C ALA A 599 -13.50 14.14 -11.84
N LEU A 600 -12.58 14.72 -11.05
CA LEU A 600 -11.14 14.71 -11.28
C LEU A 600 -10.41 13.53 -10.58
N THR A 601 -11.10 12.73 -9.78
CA THR A 601 -10.47 11.58 -9.11
C THR A 601 -10.11 10.50 -10.13
N LEU A 602 -8.87 10.01 -10.05
CA LEU A 602 -8.36 8.94 -10.90
C LEU A 602 -9.18 7.65 -10.73
N ASP A 603 -9.38 6.93 -11.83
CA ASP A 603 -10.16 5.68 -11.85
C ASP A 603 -9.60 4.62 -10.88
N ASP A 604 -8.29 4.52 -10.74
CA ASP A 604 -7.66 3.57 -9.80
C ASP A 604 -7.97 3.92 -8.34
N SER A 605 -8.04 5.21 -8.01
CA SER A 605 -8.47 5.66 -6.68
C SER A 605 -9.95 5.36 -6.44
N ARG A 606 -10.80 5.58 -7.44
CA ARG A 606 -12.24 5.24 -7.38
C ARG A 606 -12.44 3.75 -7.13
N ARG A 607 -11.71 2.89 -7.85
CA ARG A 607 -11.75 1.42 -7.66
C ARG A 607 -11.26 1.00 -6.28
N SER A 608 -10.19 1.60 -5.78
CA SER A 608 -9.69 1.28 -4.43
C SER A 608 -10.70 1.65 -3.35
N LEU A 609 -11.34 2.83 -3.44
CA LEU A 609 -12.38 3.25 -2.51
C LEU A 609 -13.62 2.34 -2.60
N ALA A 610 -14.05 2.00 -3.81
CA ALA A 610 -15.15 1.07 -4.02
C ALA A 610 -14.86 -0.31 -3.41
N SER A 611 -13.65 -0.84 -3.59
CA SER A 611 -13.24 -2.13 -3.01
C SER A 611 -13.36 -2.17 -1.49
N LEU A 612 -12.95 -1.09 -0.81
CA LEU A 612 -13.08 -0.97 0.65
C LEU A 612 -14.55 -0.92 1.10
N VAL A 613 -15.38 -0.13 0.40
CA VAL A 613 -16.82 -0.04 0.69
C VAL A 613 -17.53 -1.37 0.43
N CYS A 614 -17.24 -2.04 -0.68
CA CYS A 614 -17.76 -3.38 -0.98
C CYS A 614 -17.29 -4.40 0.06
N GLY A 615 -16.03 -4.30 0.51
CA GLY A 615 -15.50 -5.09 1.62
C GLY A 615 -16.32 -4.92 2.89
N PHE A 616 -16.65 -3.69 3.26
CA PHE A 616 -17.53 -3.39 4.39
C PHE A 616 -18.94 -3.97 4.21
N ILE A 617 -19.59 -3.74 3.06
CA ILE A 617 -20.93 -4.25 2.76
C ILE A 617 -20.99 -5.78 2.88
N ASN A 618 -19.93 -6.48 2.46
CA ASN A 618 -19.86 -7.95 2.56
C ASN A 618 -19.74 -8.47 4.00
N ARG A 619 -19.32 -7.66 4.96
CA ARG A 619 -19.25 -8.05 6.39
C ARG A 619 -20.55 -7.84 7.13
N ILE A 620 -21.56 -7.24 6.51
CA ILE A 620 -22.86 -6.99 7.15
C ILE A 620 -23.86 -8.06 6.70
N GLU A 621 -24.31 -8.85 7.67
CA GLU A 621 -25.25 -9.93 7.43
C GLU A 621 -26.26 -10.05 8.56
N TYR A 622 -27.54 -10.00 8.22
CA TYR A 622 -28.67 -10.29 9.10
C TYR A 622 -29.17 -11.70 8.78
N PRO A 623 -28.73 -12.75 9.52
CA PRO A 623 -28.95 -14.15 9.13
C PRO A 623 -30.43 -14.55 9.06
N ASP A 624 -31.25 -14.02 9.97
CA ASP A 624 -32.67 -14.39 10.11
C ASP A 624 -33.64 -13.30 9.62
N ASP A 625 -33.14 -12.10 9.30
CA ASP A 625 -33.97 -10.95 8.94
C ASP A 625 -33.60 -10.34 7.58
N VAL A 626 -34.35 -10.79 6.57
CA VAL A 626 -34.24 -10.31 5.20
C VAL A 626 -34.72 -8.87 5.05
N GLU A 627 -35.70 -8.44 5.85
CA GLU A 627 -36.23 -7.07 5.76
C GLU A 627 -35.22 -6.07 6.29
N ALA A 628 -34.56 -6.38 7.41
CA ALA A 628 -33.45 -5.59 7.93
C ALA A 628 -32.26 -5.55 6.94
N GLN A 629 -31.90 -6.70 6.35
CA GLN A 629 -30.84 -6.74 5.33
C GLN A 629 -31.18 -5.87 4.10
N LEU A 630 -32.43 -5.94 3.63
CA LEU A 630 -32.87 -5.15 2.48
C LEU A 630 -32.92 -3.65 2.82
N SER A 631 -33.38 -3.28 4.02
CA SER A 631 -33.34 -1.90 4.51
C SER A 631 -31.91 -1.36 4.53
N PHE A 632 -30.95 -2.16 5.02
CA PHE A 632 -29.54 -1.79 4.99
C PHE A 632 -29.04 -1.54 3.55
N PHE A 633 -29.41 -2.38 2.58
CA PHE A 633 -29.03 -2.15 1.18
C PHE A 633 -29.67 -0.90 0.58
N ILE A 634 -30.91 -0.57 0.95
CA ILE A 634 -31.57 0.68 0.54
C ILE A 634 -30.79 1.90 1.08
N ASP A 635 -30.41 1.88 2.36
CA ASP A 635 -29.64 2.94 2.98
C ASP A 635 -28.22 3.04 2.37
N ALA A 636 -27.59 1.89 2.12
CA ALA A 636 -26.29 1.80 1.45
C ALA A 636 -26.34 2.39 0.05
N ARG A 637 -27.38 2.11 -0.74
CA ARG A 637 -27.57 2.71 -2.06
C ARG A 637 -27.71 4.23 -1.98
N ALA A 638 -28.53 4.72 -1.05
CA ALA A 638 -28.80 6.15 -0.91
C ALA A 638 -27.54 6.93 -0.49
N CYS A 639 -26.71 6.36 0.39
CA CYS A 639 -25.54 7.04 0.93
C CYS A 639 -24.24 6.79 0.15
N LEU A 640 -24.08 5.61 -0.46
CA LEU A 640 -22.82 5.12 -1.03
C LEU A 640 -22.89 4.89 -2.54
N GLY A 641 -24.04 5.11 -3.17
CA GLY A 641 -24.28 4.88 -4.60
C GLY A 641 -23.61 5.88 -5.55
N THR A 642 -22.58 6.61 -5.11
CA THR A 642 -21.80 7.55 -5.95
C THR A 642 -20.84 6.84 -6.91
N LEU A 643 -20.48 5.59 -6.62
CA LEU A 643 -19.56 4.77 -7.41
C LEU A 643 -20.30 3.60 -8.06
N ASP A 644 -20.08 3.40 -9.36
CA ASP A 644 -20.68 2.30 -10.13
C ASP A 644 -20.38 0.92 -9.54
N ASP A 645 -19.13 0.67 -9.14
CA ASP A 645 -18.71 -0.62 -8.58
C ASP A 645 -19.50 -0.98 -7.31
N VAL A 646 -19.88 0.02 -6.50
CA VAL A 646 -20.71 -0.17 -5.30
C VAL A 646 -22.15 -0.52 -5.70
N LEU A 647 -22.71 0.16 -6.70
CA LEU A 647 -24.05 -0.15 -7.21
C LEU A 647 -24.12 -1.57 -7.80
N ILE A 648 -23.12 -1.96 -8.60
CA ILE A 648 -22.99 -3.30 -9.18
C ILE A 648 -22.93 -4.34 -8.05
N HIS A 649 -22.10 -4.09 -7.03
CA HIS A 649 -21.96 -4.97 -5.88
C HIS A 649 -23.27 -5.12 -5.08
N LEU A 650 -23.99 -4.02 -4.85
CA LEU A 650 -25.28 -4.02 -4.16
C LEU A 650 -26.34 -4.85 -4.92
N VAL A 651 -26.41 -4.72 -6.26
CA VAL A 651 -27.33 -5.54 -7.06
C VAL A 651 -26.99 -7.02 -6.94
N HIS A 652 -25.71 -7.39 -7.04
CA HIS A 652 -25.29 -8.78 -6.82
C HIS A 652 -25.60 -9.27 -5.40
N ALA A 653 -25.42 -8.43 -4.37
CA ALA A 653 -25.71 -8.79 -2.98
C ALA A 653 -27.21 -9.05 -2.77
N VAL A 654 -28.08 -8.21 -3.36
CA VAL A 654 -29.53 -8.39 -3.31
C VAL A 654 -29.98 -9.62 -4.10
N ASN A 655 -29.39 -9.89 -5.27
CA ASN A 655 -29.65 -11.12 -6.02
C ASN A 655 -29.21 -12.37 -5.23
N ARG A 656 -28.07 -12.33 -4.54
CA ARG A 656 -27.63 -13.40 -3.64
C ARG A 656 -28.58 -13.59 -2.45
N LEU A 657 -29.07 -12.51 -1.86
CA LEU A 657 -30.07 -12.57 -0.78
C LEU A 657 -31.35 -13.28 -1.26
N ALA A 658 -31.84 -12.92 -2.45
CA ALA A 658 -32.97 -13.58 -3.07
C ALA A 658 -32.69 -15.08 -3.35
N VAL A 659 -31.50 -15.46 -3.82
CA VAL A 659 -31.17 -16.89 -4.03
C VAL A 659 -31.08 -17.67 -2.71
N ARG A 660 -30.55 -17.06 -1.64
CA ARG A 660 -30.46 -17.68 -0.31
C ARG A 660 -31.81 -17.99 0.32
N LEU A 661 -32.79 -17.11 0.11
CA LEU A 661 -34.19 -17.36 0.51
C LEU A 661 -34.74 -18.66 -0.11
N GLN A 662 -34.33 -19.00 -1.33
CA GLN A 662 -34.78 -20.19 -2.04
C GLN A 662 -34.11 -21.45 -1.47
N THR A 663 -32.81 -21.40 -1.17
CA THR A 663 -32.09 -22.53 -0.59
C THR A 663 -32.56 -22.83 0.83
N ALA A 664 -32.82 -21.80 1.63
CA ALA A 664 -33.39 -21.94 2.98
C ALA A 664 -34.79 -22.56 2.98
N SER A 665 -35.60 -22.28 1.95
CA SER A 665 -36.96 -22.82 1.81
C SER A 665 -37.02 -24.20 1.11
N ARG A 666 -35.87 -24.83 0.78
CA ARG A 666 -35.78 -26.10 0.04
C ARG A 666 -36.64 -26.12 -1.25
N GLY A 667 -36.77 -24.97 -1.91
CA GLY A 667 -37.60 -24.82 -3.12
C GLY A 667 -39.12 -24.75 -2.89
N ARG A 668 -39.61 -24.76 -1.64
CA ARG A 668 -41.04 -24.54 -1.34
C ARG A 668 -41.29 -23.07 -1.08
N HIS A 669 -41.83 -22.38 -2.08
CA HIS A 669 -42.13 -20.96 -1.99
C HIS A 669 -43.31 -20.69 -1.04
N SER A 670 -43.05 -19.99 0.07
CA SER A 670 -44.10 -19.40 0.91
C SER A 670 -44.57 -18.07 0.31
N ARG A 671 -45.83 -17.68 0.58
CA ARG A 671 -46.35 -16.36 0.18
C ARG A 671 -45.46 -15.22 0.69
N LYS A 672 -44.84 -15.38 1.87
CA LYS A 672 -43.89 -14.43 2.45
C LYS A 672 -42.56 -14.39 1.68
N SER A 673 -41.98 -15.54 1.34
CA SER A 673 -40.70 -15.58 0.61
C SER A 673 -40.82 -15.02 -0.81
N VAL A 674 -41.97 -15.22 -1.47
CA VAL A 674 -42.24 -14.60 -2.78
C VAL A 674 -42.39 -13.08 -2.67
N ALA A 675 -43.05 -12.58 -1.63
CA ALA A 675 -43.18 -11.14 -1.40
C ALA A 675 -41.80 -10.49 -1.14
N GLN A 676 -40.96 -11.13 -0.32
CA GLN A 676 -39.59 -10.67 -0.05
C GLN A 676 -38.71 -10.74 -1.31
N ALA A 677 -38.81 -11.80 -2.12
CA ALA A 677 -38.11 -11.88 -3.39
C ALA A 677 -38.55 -10.77 -4.36
N LYS A 678 -39.85 -10.45 -4.45
CA LYS A 678 -40.35 -9.31 -5.24
C LYS A 678 -39.77 -7.98 -4.79
N ALA A 679 -39.60 -7.77 -3.48
CA ALA A 679 -38.95 -6.56 -2.95
C ALA A 679 -37.47 -6.48 -3.38
N CYS A 680 -36.73 -7.59 -3.33
CA CYS A 680 -35.36 -7.68 -3.83
C CYS A 680 -35.27 -7.39 -5.35
N LEU A 681 -36.19 -7.94 -6.14
CA LEU A 681 -36.26 -7.71 -7.58
C LEU A 681 -36.58 -6.24 -7.90
N ALA A 682 -37.53 -5.64 -7.19
CA ALA A 682 -37.87 -4.23 -7.33
C ALA A 682 -36.67 -3.33 -7.03
N TYR A 683 -35.90 -3.65 -5.99
CA TYR A 683 -34.64 -2.97 -5.70
C TYR A 683 -33.66 -3.05 -6.88
N GLY A 684 -33.46 -4.24 -7.44
CA GLY A 684 -32.60 -4.43 -8.62
C GLY A 684 -33.04 -3.58 -9.80
N ILE A 685 -34.32 -3.67 -10.19
CA ILE A 685 -34.90 -2.93 -11.33
C ILE A 685 -34.74 -1.42 -11.18
N VAL A 686 -34.86 -0.87 -9.97
CA VAL A 686 -34.68 0.57 -9.74
C VAL A 686 -33.20 0.96 -9.68
N THR A 687 -32.29 0.04 -9.31
CA THR A 687 -30.85 0.31 -9.13
C THR A 687 -30.05 0.23 -10.41
N ILE A 688 -30.34 -0.76 -11.25
CA ILE A 688 -29.59 -1.05 -12.48
C ILE A 688 -29.55 0.16 -13.45
N PRO A 689 -30.63 0.95 -13.67
CA PRO A 689 -30.57 2.14 -14.51
C PRO A 689 -29.54 3.19 -14.07
N SER A 690 -29.17 3.22 -12.78
CA SER A 690 -28.20 4.17 -12.22
C SER A 690 -26.74 3.81 -12.53
N VAL A 691 -26.47 2.61 -13.05
CA VAL A 691 -25.10 2.17 -13.42
C VAL A 691 -24.71 2.76 -14.78
N TYR A 692 -23.59 3.46 -14.86
CA TYR A 692 -23.15 4.13 -16.08
C TYR A 692 -22.63 3.15 -17.16
N ASN A 693 -21.94 2.08 -16.76
CA ASN A 693 -21.41 1.09 -17.70
C ASN A 693 -22.53 0.27 -18.36
N SER A 694 -22.79 0.53 -19.64
CA SER A 694 -23.83 -0.14 -20.46
C SER A 694 -23.71 -1.67 -20.50
N THR A 695 -22.50 -2.20 -20.66
CA THR A 695 -22.28 -3.66 -20.74
C THR A 695 -22.60 -4.33 -19.41
N MET A 696 -22.19 -3.71 -18.29
CA MET A 696 -22.51 -4.24 -16.96
C MET A 696 -24.00 -4.10 -16.63
N ARG A 697 -24.62 -2.98 -17.00
CA ARG A 697 -26.06 -2.75 -16.84
C ARG A 697 -26.87 -3.86 -17.52
N PHE A 698 -26.53 -4.21 -18.76
CA PHE A 698 -27.16 -5.30 -19.50
C PHE A 698 -27.02 -6.64 -18.76
N LYS A 699 -25.81 -6.99 -18.31
CA LYS A 699 -25.56 -8.24 -17.57
C LYS A 699 -26.35 -8.30 -16.26
N LEU A 700 -26.43 -7.19 -15.52
CA LEU A 700 -27.19 -7.12 -14.27
C LEU A 700 -28.70 -7.31 -14.47
N TYR A 701 -29.27 -6.80 -15.57
CA TYR A 701 -30.68 -7.08 -15.92
C TYR A 701 -30.89 -8.57 -16.16
N LEU A 702 -30.00 -9.23 -16.91
CA LEU A 702 -30.08 -10.66 -17.17
C LEU A 702 -29.97 -11.50 -15.90
N GLU A 703 -29.02 -11.19 -15.02
CA GLU A 703 -28.87 -11.90 -13.75
C GLU A 703 -30.11 -11.75 -12.85
N THR A 704 -30.67 -10.54 -12.79
CA THR A 704 -31.89 -10.25 -12.03
C THR A 704 -33.10 -10.96 -12.63
N ALA A 705 -33.18 -11.07 -13.97
CA ALA A 705 -34.22 -11.81 -14.67
C ALA A 705 -34.18 -13.32 -14.35
N ILE A 706 -33.00 -13.94 -14.29
CA ILE A 706 -32.87 -15.34 -13.87
C ILE A 706 -33.40 -15.54 -12.45
N VAL A 707 -33.05 -14.64 -11.53
CA VAL A 707 -33.55 -14.70 -10.15
C VAL A 707 -35.08 -14.56 -10.14
N ALA A 708 -35.66 -13.68 -10.96
CA ALA A 708 -37.11 -13.55 -11.10
C ALA A 708 -37.78 -14.83 -11.62
N LEU A 709 -37.19 -15.50 -12.61
CA LEU A 709 -37.69 -16.77 -13.15
C LEU A 709 -37.70 -17.88 -12.09
N LYS A 710 -36.67 -17.96 -11.24
CA LYS A 710 -36.61 -18.93 -10.13
C LYS A 710 -37.73 -18.78 -9.10
N TYR A 711 -38.33 -17.59 -9.00
CA TYR A 711 -39.47 -17.30 -8.13
C TYR A 711 -40.81 -17.23 -8.89
N GLN A 712 -40.85 -17.68 -10.15
CA GLN A 712 -42.03 -17.62 -11.02
C GLN A 712 -42.60 -16.18 -11.15
N CYS A 713 -41.74 -15.17 -11.07
CA CYS A 713 -42.10 -13.76 -11.18
C CYS A 713 -41.93 -13.26 -12.61
N HIS A 714 -42.65 -13.86 -13.56
CA HIS A 714 -42.49 -13.63 -15.00
C HIS A 714 -42.59 -12.14 -15.41
N ALA A 715 -43.51 -11.38 -14.83
CA ALA A 715 -43.65 -9.95 -15.13
C ALA A 715 -42.39 -9.11 -14.79
N HIS A 716 -41.64 -9.50 -13.75
CA HIS A 716 -40.39 -8.81 -13.40
C HIS A 716 -39.25 -9.25 -14.33
N ALA A 717 -39.23 -10.53 -14.73
CA ALA A 717 -38.28 -11.03 -15.72
C ALA A 717 -38.47 -10.34 -17.08
N ASP A 718 -39.71 -10.24 -17.56
CA ASP A 718 -40.06 -9.55 -18.80
C ASP A 718 -39.66 -8.06 -18.78
N ALA A 719 -39.93 -7.36 -17.67
CA ALA A 719 -39.47 -5.98 -17.50
C ALA A 719 -37.94 -5.84 -17.57
N CYS A 720 -37.18 -6.78 -16.98
CA CYS A 720 -35.73 -6.80 -17.07
C CYS A 720 -35.25 -7.09 -18.50
N TYR A 721 -35.89 -8.02 -19.23
CA TYR A 721 -35.53 -8.31 -20.61
C TYR A 721 -35.81 -7.13 -21.53
N LYS A 722 -36.98 -6.49 -21.42
CA LYS A 722 -37.32 -5.28 -22.18
C LYS A 722 -36.32 -4.15 -21.91
N ALA A 723 -35.97 -3.90 -20.64
CA ALA A 723 -34.94 -2.92 -20.28
C ALA A 723 -33.53 -3.28 -20.79
N ALA A 724 -33.19 -4.58 -20.84
CA ALA A 724 -31.94 -5.06 -21.42
C ALA A 724 -31.92 -4.82 -22.94
N LEU A 725 -33.02 -5.10 -23.65
CA LEU A 725 -33.16 -4.86 -25.08
C LEU A 725 -32.99 -3.37 -25.43
N ASP A 726 -33.61 -2.46 -24.67
CA ASP A 726 -33.46 -1.02 -24.85
C ASP A 726 -31.99 -0.56 -24.74
N SER A 727 -31.19 -1.26 -23.92
CA SER A 727 -29.79 -0.92 -23.70
C SER A 727 -28.82 -1.44 -24.77
N ILE A 728 -29.27 -2.32 -25.69
CA ILE A 728 -28.41 -2.96 -26.72
C ILE A 728 -27.68 -1.93 -27.59
N SER A 729 -28.37 -0.86 -27.99
CA SER A 729 -27.83 0.22 -28.83
C SER A 729 -26.60 0.91 -28.23
N THR A 730 -26.41 0.80 -26.91
CA THR A 730 -25.33 1.46 -26.16
C THR A 730 -24.15 0.55 -25.82
N ILE A 731 -24.22 -0.73 -26.17
CA ILE A 731 -23.18 -1.73 -25.88
C ILE A 731 -22.12 -1.70 -26.98
N SER A 732 -20.85 -1.92 -26.62
CA SER A 732 -19.77 -2.01 -27.61
C SER A 732 -19.89 -3.28 -28.47
N GLU A 733 -19.56 -3.19 -29.76
CA GLU A 733 -19.63 -4.33 -30.69
C GLU A 733 -18.77 -5.52 -30.23
N ARG A 734 -17.66 -5.26 -29.52
CA ARG A 734 -16.78 -6.29 -28.94
C ARG A 734 -17.52 -7.18 -27.93
N ASP A 735 -18.34 -6.58 -27.08
CA ASP A 735 -19.02 -7.28 -25.99
C ASP A 735 -20.42 -7.76 -26.39
N LEU A 736 -20.99 -7.18 -27.45
CA LEU A 736 -22.36 -7.41 -27.92
C LEU A 736 -22.67 -8.89 -28.16
N TYR A 737 -21.77 -9.63 -28.82
CA TYR A 737 -21.98 -11.07 -29.07
C TYR A 737 -22.18 -11.86 -27.77
N SER A 738 -21.30 -11.63 -26.78
CA SER A 738 -21.37 -12.34 -25.49
C SER A 738 -22.64 -12.00 -24.71
N CYS A 739 -23.06 -10.73 -24.75
CA CYS A 739 -24.24 -10.23 -24.06
C CYS A 739 -25.51 -10.82 -24.68
N VAL A 740 -25.68 -10.66 -25.99
CA VAL A 740 -26.86 -11.16 -26.70
C VAL A 740 -26.94 -12.69 -26.67
N ALA A 741 -25.81 -13.39 -26.79
CA ALA A 741 -25.80 -14.85 -26.64
C ALA A 741 -26.28 -15.29 -25.24
N SER A 742 -25.93 -14.54 -24.19
CA SER A 742 -26.42 -14.82 -22.83
C SER A 742 -27.92 -14.56 -22.70
N LEU A 743 -28.44 -13.49 -23.30
CA LEU A 743 -29.89 -13.21 -23.33
C LEU A 743 -30.62 -14.32 -24.09
N LEU A 744 -30.16 -14.66 -25.29
CA LEU A 744 -30.72 -15.74 -26.11
C LEU A 744 -30.77 -17.07 -25.35
N GLY A 745 -29.72 -17.41 -24.61
CA GLY A 745 -29.69 -18.60 -23.76
C GLY A 745 -30.74 -18.57 -22.63
N GLN A 746 -31.05 -17.40 -22.07
CA GLN A 746 -32.06 -17.23 -21.03
C GLN A 746 -33.49 -17.22 -21.58
N LEU A 747 -33.71 -16.67 -22.78
CA LEU A 747 -35.01 -16.65 -23.44
C LEU A 747 -35.55 -18.05 -23.70
N VAL A 748 -34.69 -19.07 -23.83
CA VAL A 748 -35.11 -20.47 -23.90
C VAL A 748 -35.98 -20.85 -22.70
N TYR A 749 -35.59 -20.42 -21.49
CA TYR A 749 -36.26 -20.75 -20.23
C TYR A 749 -37.40 -19.78 -19.86
N SER A 750 -37.55 -18.67 -20.58
CA SER A 750 -38.57 -17.67 -20.27
C SER A 750 -39.88 -18.05 -20.96
N PRO A 751 -40.99 -18.17 -20.23
CA PRO A 751 -42.30 -18.25 -20.87
C PRO A 751 -42.69 -16.89 -21.46
N ASP A 752 -43.29 -16.90 -22.64
CA ASP A 752 -43.87 -15.73 -23.29
C ASP A 752 -45.20 -15.35 -22.61
N ASP A 753 -45.66 -14.11 -22.78
CA ASP A 753 -47.02 -13.73 -22.36
C ASP A 753 -48.02 -14.33 -23.37
N PRO A 754 -48.96 -15.21 -22.95
CA PRO A 754 -49.98 -15.76 -23.84
C PRO A 754 -50.91 -14.71 -24.48
N ARG A 755 -50.85 -13.46 -24.02
CA ARG A 755 -51.63 -12.33 -24.55
C ARG A 755 -50.92 -11.62 -25.71
N GLU A 756 -49.61 -11.76 -25.81
CA GLU A 756 -48.80 -11.22 -26.90
C GLU A 756 -48.61 -12.27 -28.01
N ASP A 757 -48.11 -11.83 -29.17
CA ASP A 757 -47.72 -12.75 -30.22
C ASP A 757 -46.54 -13.63 -29.75
N PRO A 758 -46.52 -14.93 -30.09
CA PRO A 758 -45.41 -15.82 -29.76
C PRO A 758 -44.05 -15.25 -30.20
N LEU A 759 -43.01 -15.46 -29.38
CA LEU A 759 -41.65 -14.98 -29.64
C LEU A 759 -41.53 -13.44 -29.70
N SER A 760 -42.37 -12.69 -28.98
CA SER A 760 -42.34 -11.21 -28.98
C SER A 760 -40.94 -10.66 -28.62
N LEU A 761 -40.33 -11.16 -27.54
CA LEU A 761 -38.99 -10.76 -27.10
C LEU A 761 -37.89 -11.08 -28.13
N VAL A 762 -37.99 -12.22 -28.82
CA VAL A 762 -37.03 -12.60 -29.88
C VAL A 762 -37.20 -11.71 -31.10
N THR A 763 -38.44 -11.34 -31.42
CA THR A 763 -38.76 -10.42 -32.53
C THR A 763 -38.18 -9.03 -32.24
N THR A 764 -38.42 -8.48 -31.04
CA THR A 764 -37.84 -7.20 -30.61
C THR A 764 -36.31 -7.24 -30.57
N LEU A 765 -35.71 -8.37 -30.17
CA LEU A 765 -34.25 -8.55 -30.23
C LEU A 765 -33.72 -8.48 -31.66
N LEU A 766 -34.39 -9.14 -32.63
CA LEU A 766 -33.99 -9.10 -34.03
C LEU A 766 -34.11 -7.68 -34.61
N GLU A 767 -35.16 -6.95 -34.26
CA GLU A 767 -35.33 -5.54 -34.63
C GLU A 767 -34.21 -4.67 -34.05
N ALA A 768 -33.88 -4.84 -32.77
CA ALA A 768 -32.79 -4.12 -32.11
C ALA A 768 -31.42 -4.43 -32.75
N ILE A 769 -31.18 -5.69 -33.12
CA ILE A 769 -29.99 -6.09 -33.89
C ILE A 769 -30.01 -5.41 -35.25
N ASP A 770 -31.13 -5.40 -35.98
CA ASP A 770 -31.17 -4.82 -37.31
C ASP A 770 -30.94 -3.30 -37.32
N GLN A 771 -31.34 -2.60 -36.26
CA GLN A 771 -31.10 -1.16 -36.05
C GLN A 771 -29.68 -0.83 -35.55
N TYR A 772 -28.90 -1.81 -35.09
CA TYR A 772 -27.57 -1.58 -34.53
C TYR A 772 -26.54 -1.24 -35.63
N PRO A 773 -25.70 -0.20 -35.46
CA PRO A 773 -24.70 0.20 -36.44
C PRO A 773 -23.45 -0.69 -36.37
N PHE A 774 -23.47 -1.82 -37.07
CA PHE A 774 -22.32 -2.76 -37.15
C PHE A 774 -21.19 -2.26 -38.05
N ASP A 775 -19.95 -2.59 -37.69
CA ASP A 775 -18.79 -2.45 -38.59
C ASP A 775 -18.86 -3.48 -39.74
N ALA A 776 -18.76 -3.00 -40.98
CA ALA A 776 -18.75 -3.86 -42.17
C ALA A 776 -17.55 -4.83 -42.22
N HIS A 777 -16.48 -4.54 -41.49
CA HIS A 777 -15.28 -5.37 -41.44
C HIS A 777 -15.40 -6.54 -40.47
N ILE A 778 -16.39 -6.56 -39.57
CA ILE A 778 -16.55 -7.59 -38.54
C ILE A 778 -17.86 -8.36 -38.73
N ASP A 779 -17.78 -9.68 -38.69
CA ASP A 779 -18.95 -10.58 -38.89
C ASP A 779 -19.76 -10.80 -37.59
N VAL A 780 -19.99 -9.77 -36.76
CA VAL A 780 -20.77 -9.92 -35.52
C VAL A 780 -22.26 -10.13 -35.81
N LYS A 781 -22.85 -9.31 -36.70
CA LYS A 781 -24.26 -9.39 -37.10
C LYS A 781 -24.68 -10.80 -37.59
N PRO A 782 -23.99 -11.42 -38.57
CA PRO A 782 -24.37 -12.76 -39.03
C PRO A 782 -24.11 -13.85 -37.99
N ARG A 783 -23.14 -13.67 -37.09
CA ARG A 783 -22.93 -14.58 -35.96
C ARG A 783 -24.03 -14.49 -34.91
N LEU A 784 -24.59 -13.31 -34.68
CA LEU A 784 -25.77 -13.13 -33.84
C LEU A 784 -26.99 -13.81 -34.45
N TRP A 785 -27.22 -13.64 -35.75
CA TRP A 785 -28.28 -14.36 -36.47
C TRP A 785 -28.13 -15.88 -36.36
N LEU A 786 -26.90 -16.41 -36.52
CA LEU A 786 -26.61 -17.83 -36.31
C LEU A 786 -26.89 -18.27 -34.86
N ALA A 787 -26.57 -17.45 -33.87
CA ALA A 787 -26.87 -17.74 -32.47
C ALA A 787 -28.38 -17.76 -32.21
N THR A 788 -29.13 -16.80 -32.74
CA THR A 788 -30.60 -16.77 -32.65
C THR A 788 -31.23 -17.98 -33.33
N LEU A 789 -30.72 -18.38 -34.51
CA LEU A 789 -31.20 -19.56 -35.22
C LEU A 789 -31.02 -20.84 -34.40
N ARG A 790 -29.90 -21.00 -33.68
CA ARG A 790 -29.69 -22.14 -32.76
C ARG A 790 -30.72 -22.15 -31.64
N VAL A 791 -31.00 -20.99 -31.05
CA VAL A 791 -31.97 -20.86 -29.95
C VAL A 791 -33.39 -21.16 -30.40
N ILE A 792 -33.84 -20.58 -31.53
CA ILE A 792 -35.16 -20.85 -32.11
C ILE A 792 -35.30 -22.32 -32.47
N SER A 793 -34.25 -22.93 -33.03
CA SER A 793 -34.24 -24.36 -33.35
C SER A 793 -34.35 -25.23 -32.08
N ARG A 794 -33.79 -24.77 -30.95
CA ARG A 794 -33.94 -25.45 -29.65
C ARG A 794 -35.34 -25.28 -29.06
N MET A 795 -35.93 -24.10 -29.18
CA MET A 795 -37.30 -23.80 -28.76
C MET A 795 -38.37 -24.60 -29.52
N ALA A 796 -38.04 -25.13 -30.70
CA ALA A 796 -38.89 -26.01 -31.50
C ALA A 796 -38.89 -27.48 -31.04
N THR A 797 -38.06 -27.84 -30.06
CA THR A 797 -37.92 -29.22 -29.54
C THR A 797 -38.26 -29.27 -28.06
N PRO A 798 -38.90 -30.33 -27.55
CA PRO A 798 -39.24 -30.48 -26.13
C PRO A 798 -37.98 -30.70 -25.28
N TRP A 799 -37.87 -29.95 -24.19
CA TRP A 799 -36.78 -30.08 -23.22
C TRP A 799 -37.21 -29.83 -21.76
N ALA A 800 -38.46 -29.45 -21.52
CA ALA A 800 -39.03 -29.24 -20.18
C ALA A 800 -38.86 -30.42 -19.21
N GLU A 801 -38.84 -31.66 -19.71
CA GLU A 801 -38.58 -32.86 -18.89
C GLU A 801 -37.24 -32.79 -18.16
N ASP A 802 -36.27 -32.04 -18.69
CA ASP A 802 -34.92 -31.93 -18.13
C ASP A 802 -34.80 -30.85 -17.02
N VAL A 803 -35.75 -29.90 -16.87
CA VAL A 803 -35.48 -28.65 -16.11
C VAL A 803 -36.52 -28.22 -15.04
N GLN A 804 -37.68 -28.86 -14.88
CA GLN A 804 -38.66 -28.50 -13.82
C GLN A 804 -39.07 -27.00 -13.77
N ILE A 805 -39.02 -26.28 -14.90
CA ILE A 805 -39.48 -24.88 -15.06
C ILE A 805 -40.52 -24.84 -16.18
N ASP A 806 -41.61 -24.10 -15.99
CA ASP A 806 -42.64 -23.88 -17.01
C ASP A 806 -42.08 -22.99 -18.13
N CYS A 807 -41.74 -23.60 -19.27
CA CYS A 807 -41.14 -22.93 -20.43
C CYS A 807 -42.10 -22.92 -21.64
N ASN A 808 -41.72 -22.24 -22.73
CA ASN A 808 -42.56 -22.12 -23.93
C ASN A 808 -42.98 -23.47 -24.56
N ASP A 809 -42.18 -24.52 -24.40
CA ASP A 809 -42.52 -25.88 -24.84
C ASP A 809 -43.67 -26.48 -24.02
N SER A 810 -43.68 -26.28 -22.70
CA SER A 810 -44.80 -26.64 -21.82
C SER A 810 -45.98 -25.68 -21.96
N LEU A 811 -45.75 -24.39 -22.21
CA LEU A 811 -46.77 -23.35 -22.27
C LEU A 811 -47.56 -23.40 -23.57
N TYR A 812 -46.91 -23.55 -24.74
CA TYR A 812 -47.60 -23.61 -26.02
C TYR A 812 -47.87 -25.03 -26.48
N GLY A 813 -47.08 -26.02 -26.02
CA GLY A 813 -47.46 -27.41 -26.14
C GLY A 813 -47.77 -27.86 -27.57
N GLY A 814 -46.89 -27.52 -28.52
CA GLY A 814 -47.07 -27.84 -29.94
C GLY A 814 -48.22 -27.10 -30.65
N ASP A 815 -48.76 -26.03 -30.05
CA ASP A 815 -49.76 -25.17 -30.70
C ASP A 815 -49.28 -24.70 -32.08
N GLN A 816 -50.15 -24.84 -33.07
CA GLN A 816 -49.86 -24.54 -34.47
C GLN A 816 -49.42 -23.08 -34.65
N ARG A 817 -49.98 -22.14 -33.88
CA ARG A 817 -49.59 -20.72 -33.91
C ARG A 817 -48.13 -20.49 -33.51
N TYR A 818 -47.65 -21.22 -32.50
CA TYR A 818 -46.28 -21.12 -32.02
C TYR A 818 -45.30 -21.75 -33.03
N VAL A 819 -45.66 -22.92 -33.58
CA VAL A 819 -44.84 -23.60 -34.61
C VAL A 819 -44.72 -22.74 -35.87
N GLU A 820 -45.82 -22.15 -36.35
CA GLU A 820 -45.81 -21.24 -37.49
C GLU A 820 -44.94 -20.01 -37.23
N ALA A 821 -45.02 -19.40 -36.04
CA ALA A 821 -44.17 -18.25 -35.66
C ALA A 821 -42.67 -18.61 -35.65
N VAL A 822 -42.32 -19.79 -35.10
CA VAL A 822 -40.96 -20.34 -35.11
C VAL A 822 -40.44 -20.54 -36.54
N GLU A 823 -41.25 -21.15 -37.41
CA GLU A 823 -40.87 -21.40 -38.81
C GLU A 823 -40.67 -20.11 -39.61
N VAL A 824 -41.54 -19.12 -39.42
CA VAL A 824 -41.43 -17.80 -40.07
C VAL A 824 -40.14 -17.10 -39.66
N GLN A 825 -39.84 -17.06 -38.35
CA GLN A 825 -38.62 -16.41 -37.86
C GLN A 825 -37.35 -17.17 -38.29
N ALA A 826 -37.34 -18.50 -38.22
CA ALA A 826 -36.22 -19.31 -38.68
C ALA A 826 -35.95 -19.11 -40.19
N SER A 827 -37.00 -19.09 -41.01
CA SER A 827 -36.90 -18.86 -42.46
C SER A 827 -36.39 -17.45 -42.79
N SER A 828 -36.88 -16.44 -42.07
CA SER A 828 -36.42 -15.04 -42.21
C SER A 828 -34.94 -14.89 -41.87
N ILE A 829 -34.49 -15.45 -40.74
CA ILE A 829 -33.07 -15.42 -40.33
C ILE A 829 -32.19 -16.16 -41.34
N LEU A 830 -32.63 -17.33 -41.80
CA LEU A 830 -31.90 -18.13 -42.78
C LEU A 830 -31.73 -17.39 -44.12
N ALA A 831 -32.79 -16.71 -44.59
CA ALA A 831 -32.72 -15.85 -45.76
C ALA A 831 -31.70 -14.71 -45.57
N LYS A 832 -31.76 -13.99 -44.43
CA LYS A 832 -30.79 -12.92 -44.10
C LYS A 832 -29.33 -13.41 -44.10
N ILE A 833 -29.07 -14.61 -43.56
CA ILE A 833 -27.73 -15.20 -43.56
C ILE A 833 -27.28 -15.56 -44.98
N ILE A 834 -28.17 -16.14 -45.81
CA ILE A 834 -27.87 -16.51 -47.20
C ILE A 834 -27.57 -15.26 -48.04
N ASP A 835 -28.36 -14.20 -47.88
CA ASP A 835 -28.14 -12.92 -48.56
C ASP A 835 -26.80 -12.30 -48.16
N TYR A 836 -26.41 -12.39 -46.88
CA TYR A 836 -25.10 -11.93 -46.42
C TYR A 836 -23.94 -12.77 -46.98
N VAL A 837 -24.10 -14.09 -47.08
CA VAL A 837 -23.13 -14.96 -47.77
C VAL A 837 -22.98 -14.58 -49.24
N ALA A 838 -24.07 -14.24 -49.92
CA ALA A 838 -24.04 -13.75 -51.29
C ALA A 838 -23.31 -12.41 -51.40
N LEU A 839 -23.56 -11.49 -50.46
CA LEU A 839 -22.85 -10.21 -50.38
C LEU A 839 -21.33 -10.38 -50.19
N LEU A 840 -20.90 -11.29 -49.32
CA LEU A 840 -19.48 -11.60 -49.11
C LEU A 840 -18.82 -12.19 -50.36
N ARG A 841 -19.56 -13.03 -51.10
CA ARG A 841 -19.11 -13.58 -52.40
C ARG A 841 -18.90 -12.48 -53.42
N ASP A 842 -19.89 -11.60 -53.57
CA ASP A 842 -19.86 -10.52 -54.57
C ASP A 842 -18.76 -9.50 -54.22
N SER A 843 -18.46 -9.34 -52.92
CA SER A 843 -17.35 -8.53 -52.38
C SER A 843 -15.98 -9.25 -52.42
N LYS A 844 -15.89 -10.48 -52.94
CA LYS A 844 -14.68 -11.31 -53.03
C LYS A 844 -14.00 -11.64 -51.69
N LEU A 845 -14.74 -11.63 -50.58
CA LEU A 845 -14.24 -11.93 -49.23
C LEU A 845 -14.39 -13.43 -48.91
N PHE A 846 -13.70 -14.29 -49.68
CA PHE A 846 -13.87 -15.74 -49.65
C PHE A 846 -13.51 -16.41 -48.31
N GLU A 847 -12.53 -15.89 -47.55
CA GLU A 847 -12.18 -16.39 -46.21
C GLU A 847 -13.31 -16.24 -45.20
N ARG A 848 -13.89 -15.02 -45.13
CA ARG A 848 -15.03 -14.72 -44.25
C ARG A 848 -16.28 -15.50 -44.67
N GLN A 849 -16.52 -15.59 -45.97
CA GLN A 849 -17.62 -16.36 -46.54
C GLN A 849 -17.52 -17.85 -46.15
N ALA A 850 -16.34 -18.44 -46.31
CA ALA A 850 -16.09 -19.84 -46.02
C ALA A 850 -16.23 -20.16 -44.50
N ALA A 851 -15.76 -19.26 -43.63
CA ALA A 851 -15.94 -19.41 -42.18
C ALA A 851 -17.43 -19.42 -41.78
N LEU A 852 -18.22 -18.47 -42.30
CA LEU A 852 -19.65 -18.39 -41.99
C LEU A 852 -20.44 -19.59 -42.53
N LEU A 853 -20.10 -20.06 -43.74
CA LEU A 853 -20.70 -21.25 -44.35
C LEU A 853 -20.44 -22.52 -43.52
N VAL A 854 -19.22 -22.69 -43.02
CA VAL A 854 -18.87 -23.81 -42.13
C VAL A 854 -19.67 -23.73 -40.83
N GLU A 855 -19.75 -22.56 -40.19
CA GLU A 855 -20.54 -22.36 -38.99
C GLU A 855 -22.04 -22.67 -39.22
N LEU A 856 -22.62 -22.17 -40.33
CA LEU A 856 -24.02 -22.43 -40.71
C LEU A 856 -24.27 -23.92 -40.94
N LEU A 857 -23.39 -24.63 -41.65
CA LEU A 857 -23.52 -26.08 -41.86
C LEU A 857 -23.50 -26.85 -40.55
N TYR A 858 -22.62 -26.49 -39.59
CA TYR A 858 -22.64 -27.06 -38.25
C TYR A 858 -23.96 -26.77 -37.51
N THR A 859 -24.51 -25.55 -37.62
CA THR A 859 -25.79 -25.21 -36.98
C THR A 859 -26.97 -26.01 -37.52
N LEU A 860 -27.06 -26.17 -38.84
CA LEU A 860 -28.13 -26.95 -39.47
C LEU A 860 -28.01 -28.44 -39.14
N ALA A 861 -26.78 -28.98 -39.16
CA ALA A 861 -26.54 -30.39 -38.85
C ALA A 861 -26.80 -30.74 -37.36
N SER A 862 -26.57 -29.80 -36.44
CA SER A 862 -26.79 -30.03 -35.00
C SER A 862 -28.27 -30.11 -34.62
N HIS A 863 -29.15 -29.37 -35.30
CA HIS A 863 -30.58 -29.25 -34.97
C HIS A 863 -31.50 -30.10 -35.87
N GLY A 864 -31.02 -31.25 -36.35
CA GLY A 864 -31.88 -32.25 -37.01
C GLY A 864 -32.22 -31.99 -38.49
N ALA A 865 -31.79 -30.88 -39.09
CA ALA A 865 -32.07 -30.59 -40.51
C ALA A 865 -31.44 -31.59 -41.49
N ALA A 866 -30.40 -32.33 -41.06
CA ALA A 866 -29.80 -33.42 -41.83
C ALA A 866 -30.65 -34.71 -41.80
N SER A 867 -31.54 -34.86 -40.82
CA SER A 867 -32.31 -36.08 -40.58
C SER A 867 -33.68 -36.08 -41.26
N VAL A 868 -34.28 -34.91 -41.48
CA VAL A 868 -35.62 -34.74 -42.08
C VAL A 868 -35.52 -34.68 -43.61
N PRO A 869 -36.16 -35.61 -44.36
CA PRO A 869 -36.18 -35.56 -45.82
C PRO A 869 -36.90 -34.31 -46.35
N GLY A 870 -36.29 -33.57 -47.27
CA GLY A 870 -36.95 -32.43 -47.93
C GLY A 870 -36.04 -31.21 -48.20
N PRO A 871 -36.58 -29.98 -48.15
CA PRO A 871 -35.87 -28.75 -48.54
C PRO A 871 -34.64 -28.46 -47.69
N SER A 872 -34.66 -28.83 -46.41
CA SER A 872 -33.57 -28.64 -45.45
C SER A 872 -32.31 -29.46 -45.80
N GLN A 873 -32.48 -30.71 -46.22
CA GLN A 873 -31.39 -31.55 -46.73
C GLN A 873 -30.83 -31.03 -48.06
N ALA A 874 -31.72 -30.60 -48.97
CA ALA A 874 -31.29 -30.01 -50.24
C ALA A 874 -30.47 -28.72 -50.02
N LEU A 875 -30.83 -27.92 -49.01
CA LEU A 875 -30.07 -26.74 -48.61
C LEU A 875 -28.68 -27.10 -48.06
N ILE A 876 -28.56 -28.12 -47.20
CA ILE A 876 -27.26 -28.59 -46.69
C ILE A 876 -26.33 -29.03 -47.84
N VAL A 877 -26.86 -29.78 -48.81
CA VAL A 877 -26.07 -30.22 -49.98
C VAL A 877 -25.63 -29.01 -50.83
N LYS A 878 -26.51 -28.03 -51.06
CA LYS A 878 -26.16 -26.80 -51.78
C LYS A 878 -25.09 -25.98 -51.03
N LEU A 879 -25.26 -25.76 -49.72
CA LEU A 879 -24.29 -25.04 -48.90
C LEU A 879 -22.94 -25.77 -48.82
N TRP A 880 -22.94 -27.10 -48.77
CA TRP A 880 -21.73 -27.92 -48.86
C TRP A 880 -20.99 -27.71 -50.18
N SER A 881 -21.70 -27.77 -51.30
CA SER A 881 -21.10 -27.53 -52.63
C SER A 881 -20.50 -26.13 -52.76
N LEU A 882 -21.17 -25.11 -52.20
CA LEU A 882 -20.68 -23.73 -52.14
C LEU A 882 -19.44 -23.62 -51.26
N THR A 883 -19.42 -24.28 -50.10
CA THR A 883 -18.26 -24.29 -49.19
C THR A 883 -17.04 -24.91 -49.86
N ARG A 884 -17.21 -26.04 -50.57
CA ARG A 884 -16.14 -26.69 -51.35
C ARG A 884 -15.64 -25.81 -52.49
N ALA A 885 -16.53 -25.07 -53.17
CA ALA A 885 -16.17 -24.19 -54.27
C ALA A 885 -15.30 -22.98 -53.85
N THR A 886 -15.30 -22.59 -52.57
CA THR A 886 -14.46 -21.47 -52.08
C THR A 886 -12.97 -21.78 -52.05
N ASN A 887 -12.55 -23.06 -52.00
CA ASN A 887 -11.14 -23.52 -51.93
C ASN A 887 -10.27 -22.92 -50.79
N VAL A 888 -10.87 -22.28 -49.80
CA VAL A 888 -10.16 -21.57 -48.71
C VAL A 888 -10.19 -22.35 -47.38
N VAL A 889 -11.12 -23.29 -47.23
CA VAL A 889 -11.25 -24.12 -46.02
C VAL A 889 -10.20 -25.24 -46.01
N PRO A 890 -9.46 -25.45 -44.90
CA PRO A 890 -8.54 -26.58 -44.77
C PRO A 890 -9.23 -27.94 -44.96
N LEU A 891 -8.56 -28.88 -45.65
CA LEU A 891 -9.09 -30.21 -45.95
C LEU A 891 -9.48 -31.00 -44.69
N ASP A 892 -8.74 -30.86 -43.59
CA ASP A 892 -9.04 -31.52 -42.32
C ASP A 892 -10.37 -31.03 -41.71
N THR A 893 -10.66 -29.73 -41.83
CA THR A 893 -11.90 -29.12 -41.35
C THR A 893 -13.10 -29.58 -42.17
N LEU A 894 -12.92 -29.71 -43.49
CA LEU A 894 -13.94 -30.28 -44.39
C LEU A 894 -14.20 -31.76 -44.08
N ALA A 895 -13.16 -32.57 -43.87
CA ALA A 895 -13.30 -33.97 -43.49
C ALA A 895 -14.03 -34.11 -42.14
N SER A 896 -13.70 -33.27 -41.16
CA SER A 896 -14.37 -33.24 -39.86
C SER A 896 -15.84 -32.84 -39.98
N LEU A 897 -16.16 -31.76 -40.72
CA LEU A 897 -17.53 -31.30 -40.94
C LEU A 897 -18.37 -32.37 -41.65
N ARG A 898 -17.79 -33.04 -42.66
CA ARG A 898 -18.44 -34.18 -43.34
C ARG A 898 -18.74 -35.31 -42.36
N SER A 899 -17.78 -35.68 -41.52
CA SER A 899 -17.97 -36.72 -40.50
C SER A 899 -19.06 -36.34 -39.49
N TYR A 900 -19.23 -35.05 -39.21
CA TYR A 900 -20.24 -34.53 -38.30
C TYR A 900 -21.64 -34.61 -38.91
N ILE A 901 -21.79 -34.14 -40.17
CA ILE A 901 -23.04 -34.24 -40.92
C ILE A 901 -23.42 -35.71 -41.12
N ALA A 902 -22.46 -36.58 -41.43
CA ALA A 902 -22.66 -38.01 -41.59
C ALA A 902 -23.22 -38.68 -40.33
N ARG A 903 -22.73 -38.30 -39.15
CA ARG A 903 -23.22 -38.84 -37.86
C ARG A 903 -24.63 -38.36 -37.50
N ARG A 904 -25.07 -37.24 -38.05
CA ARG A 904 -26.38 -36.61 -37.76
C ARG A 904 -27.44 -36.92 -38.82
N ALA A 905 -27.03 -37.30 -40.03
CA ALA A 905 -27.93 -37.73 -41.09
C ALA A 905 -28.33 -39.21 -40.88
N ASN A 906 -29.63 -39.49 -40.75
CA ASN A 906 -30.15 -40.87 -40.73
C ASN A 906 -30.26 -41.50 -42.12
N ASN A 907 -29.92 -40.77 -43.19
CA ASN A 907 -30.20 -41.16 -44.57
C ASN A 907 -28.91 -41.28 -45.41
N THR A 908 -28.72 -42.40 -46.09
CA THR A 908 -27.57 -42.69 -46.98
C THR A 908 -27.50 -41.77 -48.20
N ASP A 909 -28.61 -41.17 -48.62
CA ASP A 909 -28.69 -40.29 -49.80
C ASP A 909 -28.00 -38.93 -49.63
N VAL A 910 -27.91 -38.43 -48.40
CA VAL A 910 -27.19 -37.19 -48.11
C VAL A 910 -25.67 -37.45 -48.19
N LEU A 911 -25.24 -38.60 -47.71
CA LEU A 911 -23.83 -39.01 -47.69
C LEU A 911 -23.22 -39.19 -49.08
N SER A 912 -24.00 -39.67 -50.04
CA SER A 912 -23.59 -39.83 -51.45
C SER A 912 -23.53 -38.51 -52.22
N ARG A 913 -24.23 -37.46 -51.76
CA ARG A 913 -24.18 -36.11 -52.36
C ARG A 913 -23.11 -35.21 -51.74
N LEU A 914 -22.49 -35.65 -50.64
CA LEU A 914 -21.39 -34.94 -49.96
C LEU A 914 -20.00 -35.38 -50.46
N THR A 915 -19.88 -36.50 -51.17
CA THR A 915 -18.69 -36.92 -51.96
C THR A 915 -18.61 -36.13 -53.26
#